data_AF-A0AAW4I6R2-F1
#
_entry.id   AF-A0AAW4I6R2-F1
#
_cell.length_a   1.000
_cell.length_b   1.000
_cell.length_c   1.000
_cell.angle_alpha   90.00
_cell.angle_beta   90.00
_cell.angle_gamma   90.00
#
_symmetry.space_group_name_H-M   'P 1'
#
loop_
_entity.id
_entity.type
_entity.pdbx_description
1 polymer ?
#
loop_
_entity_poly.entity_id
_entity_poly.type
_entity_poly.pdbx_seq_one_letter_code
_entity_poly.pdbx_strand_id
1 'polypeptide(L)'
;MPLNAKALGAALHEDLTLHSTLCRREAGAFQKAIQSGDDVVVACTQEQRLFGDLGQQTEGAVSPIRFVNIRETGGWSRDAAQASPKIAALLAAARLPDPPPVPTVTYKSTGRLLIIGPLDQAEQAAALVSDVLDVTLFTQGPGNAGGAQARRFPVLGGRITGLTGWLGAFELQWKADNPIDLDLCTRCNACVAACPENAIGLDYQIDMAACSSHRDCVKVCQVAGAIDFTRDATAQTERFDLVLDLRSPTATPTFLQHALPQGYLRWDGRSDGVNMATLLKLRELVGEFEKPKFFVYKQKLCAHSRNETVGCNACVDICSAEAIASDKSRQQIKVNPNLCVGCGACTTVCPTGALTYAYPSATEQGTKLKTLLSTYAAAGGKDAVVLLHSQERGQALVEELGRAAQLKLAQGVPANVIPVALWHTASTGVDLWLSAIAYGASQVVLLTTQEEAPQYLDGLQAQMDVAQAILRGLGYTGTHVQLLRATHPTELDAALQALGQTRQKTPAVAARFAVAQEKRSTLEMALDHLIEQAPMPVADRPAAIALPAVGSPLGTIEVNKDRCTLCLSCVSACPASALQDNPQLPQLRFIEKNCVQCGLCATTCPEDAITLQPRLLLAPERAQLRVLNEAKPWACVRCSKPFGTVKAIEAMLGKLSGHAMFQGDALERLKMCSDCRVIDLYSSQSETKVTDL
;
A
#
# COMPACT_ATOMS: atom_id res chain seq x y z
N MET A 1 3.02 -35.27 17.43
CA MET A 1 2.19 -34.12 17.85
C MET A 1 1.12 -34.64 18.80
N PRO A 2 1.02 -34.14 20.04
CA PRO A 2 -0.05 -34.50 20.95
C PRO A 2 -1.35 -33.80 20.51
N LEU A 3 -2.30 -34.57 19.94
CA LEU A 3 -3.65 -34.08 19.64
C LEU A 3 -4.65 -34.69 20.62
N ASN A 4 -5.59 -33.88 21.10
CA ASN A 4 -6.73 -34.34 21.90
C ASN A 4 -8.02 -34.02 21.13
N ALA A 5 -8.50 -34.99 20.32
CA ALA A 5 -9.69 -34.80 19.50
C ALA A 5 -10.94 -34.48 20.32
N LYS A 6 -11.09 -35.03 21.53
CA LYS A 6 -12.24 -34.73 22.39
C LYS A 6 -12.25 -33.28 22.84
N ALA A 7 -11.09 -32.75 23.24
CA ALA A 7 -10.97 -31.35 23.65
C ALA A 7 -11.15 -30.39 22.46
N LEU A 8 -10.57 -30.73 21.31
CA LEU A 8 -10.71 -29.94 20.07
C LEU A 8 -12.16 -29.96 19.57
N GLY A 9 -12.79 -31.12 19.54
CA GLY A 9 -14.19 -31.27 19.14
C GLY A 9 -15.16 -30.53 20.05
N ALA A 10 -14.92 -30.53 21.37
CA ALA A 10 -15.71 -29.73 22.31
C ALA A 10 -15.60 -28.22 22.05
N ALA A 11 -14.41 -27.73 21.70
CA ALA A 11 -14.17 -26.31 21.39
C ALA A 11 -14.76 -25.88 20.02
N LEU A 12 -14.86 -26.83 19.08
CA LEU A 12 -15.40 -26.62 17.73
C LEU A 12 -16.88 -27.00 17.61
N HIS A 13 -17.47 -27.56 18.67
CA HIS A 13 -18.83 -28.10 18.71
C HIS A 13 -19.08 -29.22 17.69
N GLU A 14 -18.15 -30.17 17.58
CA GLU A 14 -18.21 -31.27 16.63
C GLU A 14 -17.45 -32.52 17.07
N ASP A 15 -17.70 -33.63 16.40
CA ASP A 15 -16.93 -34.86 16.57
C ASP A 15 -15.77 -34.92 15.59
N LEU A 16 -14.55 -35.00 16.11
CA LEU A 16 -13.32 -35.09 15.32
C LEU A 16 -12.77 -36.51 15.27
N THR A 17 -12.51 -37.00 14.07
CA THR A 17 -11.80 -38.27 13.85
C THR A 17 -10.31 -38.00 13.66
N LEU A 18 -9.46 -38.66 14.45
CA LEU A 18 -8.01 -38.62 14.27
C LEU A 18 -7.54 -39.71 13.33
N HIS A 19 -6.81 -39.31 12.30
CA HIS A 19 -6.13 -40.20 11.38
C HIS A 19 -4.62 -40.09 11.59
N SER A 20 -3.92 -41.23 11.64
CA SER A 20 -2.46 -41.26 11.88
C SER A 20 -1.67 -41.10 10.58
N THR A 21 -2.27 -41.51 9.46
CA THR A 21 -1.67 -41.59 8.12
C THR A 21 -2.71 -41.29 7.04
N LEU A 22 -3.49 -40.21 7.22
CA LEU A 22 -4.57 -39.80 6.30
C LEU A 22 -4.11 -39.73 4.83
N CYS A 23 -2.90 -39.22 4.58
CA CYS A 23 -2.32 -39.09 3.24
C CYS A 23 -1.80 -40.41 2.65
N ARG A 24 -1.88 -41.53 3.36
CA ARG A 24 -1.35 -42.83 2.91
C ARG A 24 -2.38 -43.93 3.13
N ARG A 25 -2.22 -44.72 4.21
CA ARG A 25 -3.04 -45.93 4.46
C ARG A 25 -4.52 -45.61 4.71
N GLU A 26 -4.82 -44.37 5.06
CA GLU A 26 -6.17 -43.91 5.40
C GLU A 26 -6.77 -42.96 4.35
N ALA A 27 -6.19 -42.87 3.14
CA ALA A 27 -6.67 -41.97 2.08
C ALA A 27 -8.14 -42.24 1.70
N GLY A 28 -8.59 -43.49 1.81
CA GLY A 28 -10.00 -43.83 1.58
C GLY A 28 -10.98 -43.17 2.55
N ALA A 29 -10.55 -42.77 3.75
CA ALA A 29 -11.39 -41.99 4.67
C ALA A 29 -11.61 -40.56 4.17
N PHE A 30 -10.55 -39.95 3.62
CA PHE A 30 -10.65 -38.63 2.97
C PHE A 30 -11.56 -38.67 1.75
N GLN A 31 -11.40 -39.67 0.86
CA GLN A 31 -12.24 -39.81 -0.33
C GLN A 31 -13.73 -39.96 0.01
N LYS A 32 -14.06 -40.68 1.09
CA LYS A 32 -15.44 -40.76 1.59
C LYS A 32 -15.94 -39.43 2.14
N ALA A 33 -15.10 -38.70 2.86
CA ALA A 33 -15.49 -37.41 3.45
C ALA A 33 -15.86 -36.38 2.37
N ILE A 34 -15.09 -36.32 1.27
CA ILE A 34 -15.33 -35.33 0.20
C ILE A 34 -16.56 -35.63 -0.67
N GLN A 35 -17.20 -36.78 -0.48
CA GLN A 35 -18.46 -37.15 -1.13
C GLN A 35 -19.70 -36.69 -0.33
N SER A 36 -19.54 -36.19 0.90
CA SER A 36 -20.70 -35.83 1.75
C SER A 36 -21.41 -34.56 1.30
N GLY A 37 -20.70 -33.64 0.63
CA GLY A 37 -21.20 -32.30 0.30
C GLY A 37 -20.92 -31.26 1.37
N ASP A 38 -20.47 -31.66 2.56
CA ASP A 38 -20.06 -30.75 3.62
C ASP A 38 -18.64 -30.21 3.38
N ASP A 39 -18.30 -29.07 3.98
CA ASP A 39 -16.93 -28.55 3.96
C ASP A 39 -15.96 -29.52 4.66
N VAL A 40 -14.88 -29.90 3.95
CA VAL A 40 -13.84 -30.79 4.47
C VAL A 40 -12.58 -30.00 4.78
N VAL A 41 -12.21 -29.94 6.06
CA VAL A 41 -10.94 -29.31 6.50
C VAL A 41 -9.89 -30.38 6.78
N VAL A 42 -8.80 -30.36 6.02
CA VAL A 42 -7.62 -31.19 6.25
C VAL A 42 -6.61 -30.41 7.08
N ALA A 43 -6.38 -30.85 8.31
CA ALA A 43 -5.43 -30.26 9.26
C ALA A 43 -3.96 -30.64 8.98
N CYS A 44 -3.56 -30.56 7.71
CA CYS A 44 -2.21 -30.82 7.24
C CYS A 44 -2.00 -30.15 5.88
N THR A 45 -0.87 -29.47 5.67
CA THR A 45 -0.54 -28.85 4.38
C THR A 45 0.48 -29.64 3.55
N GLN A 46 1.21 -30.58 4.18
CA GLN A 46 2.33 -31.31 3.56
C GLN A 46 1.97 -32.04 2.26
N GLU A 47 0.77 -32.64 2.19
CA GLU A 47 0.32 -33.48 1.09
C GLU A 47 -0.90 -32.86 0.39
N GLN A 48 -0.99 -31.52 0.39
CA GLN A 48 -2.07 -30.77 -0.27
C GLN A 48 -2.29 -31.18 -1.72
N ARG A 49 -1.20 -31.29 -2.49
CA ARG A 49 -1.25 -31.73 -3.89
C ARG A 49 -1.90 -33.11 -4.02
N LEU A 50 -1.48 -34.08 -3.21
CA LEU A 50 -2.04 -35.42 -3.21
C LEU A 50 -3.55 -35.40 -2.91
N PHE A 51 -3.99 -34.65 -1.90
CA PHE A 51 -5.41 -34.53 -1.58
C PHE A 51 -6.21 -33.83 -2.69
N GLY A 52 -5.62 -32.86 -3.38
CA GLY A 52 -6.21 -32.24 -4.58
C GLY A 52 -6.37 -33.24 -5.73
N ASP A 53 -5.32 -34.00 -6.04
CA ASP A 53 -5.33 -35.04 -7.08
C ASP A 53 -6.37 -36.13 -6.74
N LEU A 54 -6.41 -36.58 -5.48
CA LEU A 54 -7.43 -37.53 -5.00
C LEU A 54 -8.84 -36.96 -5.09
N GLY A 55 -9.02 -35.67 -4.81
CA GLY A 55 -10.30 -34.98 -4.95
C GLY A 55 -10.81 -35.00 -6.39
N GLN A 56 -9.94 -34.70 -7.35
CA GLN A 56 -10.27 -34.74 -8.78
C GLN A 56 -10.55 -36.16 -9.30
N GLN A 57 -9.89 -37.17 -8.75
CA GLN A 57 -10.03 -38.58 -9.16
C GLN A 57 -11.21 -39.30 -8.48
N THR A 58 -11.78 -38.74 -7.42
CA THR A 58 -12.86 -39.38 -6.66
C THR A 58 -14.21 -39.05 -7.29
N GLU A 59 -14.85 -40.06 -7.87
CA GLU A 59 -16.19 -39.93 -8.41
C GLU A 59 -17.18 -39.51 -7.30
N GLY A 60 -18.03 -38.52 -7.59
CA GLY A 60 -19.01 -37.99 -6.65
C GLY A 60 -18.44 -37.03 -5.58
N ALA A 61 -17.17 -36.63 -5.68
CA ALA A 61 -16.63 -35.59 -4.81
C ALA A 61 -17.30 -34.23 -5.10
N VAL A 62 -17.93 -33.66 -4.08
CA VAL A 62 -18.71 -32.41 -4.17
C VAL A 62 -18.36 -31.41 -3.06
N SER A 63 -17.69 -31.88 -2.00
CA SER A 63 -17.29 -31.07 -0.86
C SER A 63 -16.17 -30.07 -1.21
N PRO A 64 -16.27 -28.81 -0.75
CA PRO A 64 -15.13 -27.90 -0.74
C PRO A 64 -14.02 -28.42 0.18
N ILE A 65 -12.79 -28.48 -0.33
CA ILE A 65 -11.62 -28.95 0.43
C ILE A 65 -10.80 -27.74 0.88
N ARG A 66 -10.58 -27.63 2.20
CA ARG A 66 -9.80 -26.57 2.83
C ARG A 66 -8.64 -27.18 3.60
N PHE A 67 -7.54 -26.45 3.72
CA PHE A 67 -6.35 -26.93 4.40
C PHE A 67 -5.91 -25.96 5.49
N VAL A 68 -5.37 -26.52 6.57
CA VAL A 68 -4.77 -25.72 7.64
C VAL A 68 -3.51 -26.39 8.17
N ASN A 69 -2.46 -25.59 8.32
CA ASN A 69 -1.23 -26.06 8.93
C ASN A 69 -1.38 -25.98 10.46
N ILE A 70 -1.39 -27.12 11.13
CA ILE A 70 -1.33 -27.23 12.59
C ILE A 70 -0.04 -27.90 13.09
N ARG A 71 0.84 -28.35 12.17
CA ARG A 71 2.09 -29.06 12.49
C ARG A 71 3.19 -28.04 12.78
N GLU A 72 3.67 -27.35 11.75
CA GLU A 72 4.75 -26.38 11.89
C GLU A 72 4.33 -25.15 12.72
N THR A 73 3.05 -24.79 12.68
CA THR A 73 2.49 -23.61 13.37
C THR A 73 2.24 -23.81 14.86
N GLY A 74 2.47 -25.01 15.41
CA GLY A 74 2.34 -25.27 16.85
C GLY A 74 2.47 -26.72 17.28
N GLY A 75 2.01 -27.66 16.46
CA GLY A 75 2.02 -29.10 16.75
C GLY A 75 3.41 -29.74 16.92
N TRP A 76 4.44 -29.06 16.43
CA TRP A 76 5.85 -29.42 16.55
C TRP A 76 6.66 -28.51 17.49
N SER A 77 6.02 -27.49 18.06
CA SER A 77 6.66 -26.64 19.07
C SER A 77 6.91 -27.41 20.37
N ARG A 78 7.78 -26.86 21.23
CA ARG A 78 7.97 -27.37 22.60
C ARG A 78 6.71 -27.23 23.46
N ASP A 79 5.85 -26.29 23.12
CA ASP A 79 4.56 -26.05 23.78
C ASP A 79 3.40 -26.86 23.16
N ALA A 80 3.68 -27.86 22.32
CA ALA A 80 2.64 -28.55 21.56
C ALA A 80 1.53 -29.15 22.45
N ALA A 81 1.85 -29.56 23.69
CA ALA A 81 0.87 -30.07 24.64
C ALA A 81 -0.14 -29.00 25.12
N GLN A 82 0.22 -27.71 25.05
CA GLN A 82 -0.65 -26.58 25.38
C GLN A 82 -1.27 -25.93 24.13
N ALA A 83 -0.96 -26.42 22.92
CA ALA A 83 -1.37 -25.78 21.67
C ALA A 83 -2.83 -26.05 21.25
N SER A 84 -3.60 -26.86 22.00
CA SER A 84 -4.99 -27.19 21.66
C SER A 84 -5.88 -25.97 21.38
N PRO A 85 -5.84 -24.86 22.17
CA PRO A 85 -6.64 -23.68 21.88
C PRO A 85 -6.26 -23.00 20.55
N LYS A 86 -4.96 -22.94 20.25
CA LYS A 86 -4.45 -22.43 18.97
C LYS A 86 -4.90 -23.30 17.80
N ILE A 87 -4.80 -24.62 17.95
CA ILE A 87 -5.22 -25.58 16.91
C ILE A 87 -6.74 -25.46 16.66
N ALA A 88 -7.56 -25.37 17.70
CA ALA A 88 -9.00 -25.13 17.55
C ALA A 88 -9.29 -23.81 16.82
N ALA A 89 -8.62 -22.72 17.19
CA ALA A 89 -8.76 -21.44 16.50
C ALA A 89 -8.41 -21.53 15.01
N LEU A 90 -7.27 -22.15 14.67
CA LEU A 90 -6.82 -22.34 13.29
C LEU A 90 -7.82 -23.19 12.49
N LEU A 91 -8.37 -24.26 13.07
CA LEU A 91 -9.40 -25.09 12.44
C LEU A 91 -10.70 -24.31 12.19
N ALA A 92 -11.15 -23.52 13.16
CA ALA A 92 -12.35 -22.68 13.00
C ALA A 92 -12.16 -21.62 11.92
N ALA A 93 -11.01 -20.97 11.87
CA ALA A 93 -10.71 -19.97 10.84
C ALA A 93 -10.58 -20.60 9.44
N ALA A 94 -10.10 -21.85 9.34
CA ALA A 94 -10.00 -22.58 8.09
C ALA A 94 -11.36 -22.98 7.51
N ARG A 95 -12.45 -22.89 8.29
CA ARG A 95 -13.84 -23.12 7.82
C ARG A 95 -14.51 -21.86 7.28
N LEU A 96 -13.88 -20.71 7.45
CA LEU A 96 -14.45 -19.48 6.91
C LEU A 96 -14.52 -19.61 5.39
N PRO A 97 -15.61 -19.11 4.78
CA PRO A 97 -15.74 -19.13 3.34
C PRO A 97 -14.61 -18.31 2.70
N ASP A 98 -14.29 -18.66 1.45
CA ASP A 98 -13.33 -17.87 0.70
C ASP A 98 -13.88 -16.45 0.48
N PRO A 99 -12.98 -15.44 0.41
CA PRO A 99 -13.37 -14.10 0.01
C PRO A 99 -14.20 -14.09 -1.27
N PRO A 100 -15.26 -13.27 -1.36
CA PRO A 100 -16.00 -13.12 -2.59
C PRO A 100 -15.08 -12.61 -3.72
N PRO A 101 -15.36 -12.98 -4.97
CA PRO A 101 -14.58 -12.50 -6.10
C PRO A 101 -14.67 -10.97 -6.21
N VAL A 102 -13.54 -10.36 -6.58
CA VAL A 102 -13.44 -8.92 -6.84
C VAL A 102 -13.16 -8.68 -8.32
N PRO A 103 -13.40 -7.47 -8.85
CA PRO A 103 -12.99 -7.12 -10.21
C PRO A 103 -11.51 -7.44 -10.43
N THR A 104 -11.17 -7.96 -11.60
CA THR A 104 -9.80 -8.32 -11.96
C THR A 104 -9.15 -7.25 -12.84
N VAL A 105 -7.82 -7.31 -12.91
CA VAL A 105 -6.97 -6.53 -13.80
C VAL A 105 -6.31 -7.53 -14.73
N THR A 106 -6.59 -7.41 -16.02
CA THR A 106 -6.11 -8.34 -17.05
C THR A 106 -4.84 -7.83 -17.72
N TYR A 107 -3.88 -8.71 -17.90
CA TYR A 107 -2.67 -8.52 -18.70
C TYR A 107 -2.70 -9.44 -19.91
N LYS A 108 -2.17 -8.98 -21.04
CA LYS A 108 -2.05 -9.77 -22.26
C LYS A 108 -0.62 -9.67 -22.77
N SER A 109 0.05 -10.80 -22.93
CA SER A 109 1.41 -10.87 -23.45
C SER A 109 1.46 -11.85 -24.61
N THR A 110 1.98 -11.39 -25.74
CA THR A 110 2.28 -12.22 -26.92
C THR A 110 3.71 -12.75 -26.90
N GLY A 111 4.51 -12.38 -25.89
CA GLY A 111 5.90 -12.81 -25.73
C GLY A 111 6.92 -11.91 -26.42
N ARG A 112 6.57 -10.67 -26.80
CA ARG A 112 7.53 -9.70 -27.33
C ARG A 112 8.46 -9.22 -26.22
N LEU A 113 9.71 -9.67 -26.24
CA LEU A 113 10.71 -9.45 -25.21
C LEU A 113 11.76 -8.43 -25.67
N LEU A 114 11.96 -7.41 -24.82
CA LEU A 114 13.15 -6.56 -24.86
C LEU A 114 14.21 -7.08 -23.90
N ILE A 115 15.43 -7.32 -24.38
CA ILE A 115 16.59 -7.62 -23.53
C ILE A 115 17.55 -6.43 -23.56
N ILE A 116 17.85 -5.84 -22.41
CA ILE A 116 18.73 -4.67 -22.30
C ILE A 116 20.03 -5.05 -21.60
N GLY A 117 21.19 -4.81 -22.21
CA GLY A 117 22.47 -5.05 -21.56
C GLY A 117 23.66 -5.16 -22.51
N PRO A 118 24.82 -5.61 -22.00
CA PRO A 118 25.97 -5.95 -22.83
C PRO A 118 25.58 -6.99 -23.89
N LEU A 119 26.05 -6.80 -25.13
CA LEU A 119 25.56 -7.57 -26.27
C LEU A 119 25.80 -9.08 -26.14
N ASP A 120 26.99 -9.49 -25.65
CA ASP A 120 27.33 -10.90 -25.45
C ASP A 120 26.38 -11.61 -24.46
N GLN A 121 26.09 -10.98 -23.32
CA GLN A 121 25.19 -11.49 -22.29
C GLN A 121 23.73 -11.46 -22.76
N ALA A 122 23.34 -10.43 -23.50
CA ALA A 122 21.99 -10.32 -24.06
C ALA A 122 21.74 -11.44 -25.09
N GLU A 123 22.72 -11.75 -25.95
CA GLU A 123 22.63 -12.87 -26.90
C GLU A 123 22.60 -14.24 -26.19
N GLN A 124 23.32 -14.41 -25.09
CA GLN A 124 23.26 -15.62 -24.26
C GLN A 124 21.87 -15.78 -23.63
N ALA A 125 21.31 -14.72 -23.04
CA ALA A 125 19.96 -14.72 -22.50
C ALA A 125 18.94 -15.08 -23.59
N ALA A 126 19.04 -14.42 -24.75
CA ALA A 126 18.17 -14.62 -25.89
C ALA A 126 18.16 -16.08 -26.34
N ALA A 127 19.33 -16.71 -26.43
CA ALA A 127 19.43 -18.11 -26.83
C ALA A 127 18.71 -19.09 -25.89
N LEU A 128 18.48 -18.72 -24.62
CA LEU A 128 17.78 -19.54 -23.63
C LEU A 128 16.26 -19.37 -23.65
N VAL A 129 15.74 -18.34 -24.34
CA VAL A 129 14.31 -17.98 -24.29
C VAL A 129 13.67 -17.77 -25.66
N SER A 130 14.46 -17.69 -26.73
CA SER A 130 14.00 -17.41 -28.10
C SER A 130 13.17 -18.53 -28.73
N ASP A 131 13.08 -19.70 -28.09
CA ASP A 131 12.19 -20.79 -28.52
C ASP A 131 10.72 -20.53 -28.16
N VAL A 132 10.47 -19.60 -27.23
CA VAL A 132 9.12 -19.22 -26.77
C VAL A 132 8.84 -17.72 -26.96
N LEU A 133 9.86 -16.88 -26.92
CA LEU A 133 9.74 -15.41 -26.92
C LEU A 133 10.26 -14.80 -28.23
N ASP A 134 9.63 -13.72 -28.66
CA ASP A 134 10.08 -12.88 -29.78
C ASP A 134 11.05 -11.82 -29.25
N VAL A 135 12.35 -12.02 -29.51
CA VAL A 135 13.42 -11.31 -28.80
C VAL A 135 13.97 -10.16 -29.64
N THR A 136 14.02 -8.97 -29.02
CA THR A 136 14.78 -7.80 -29.49
C THR A 136 15.82 -7.41 -28.44
N LEU A 137 17.06 -7.14 -28.89
CA LEU A 137 18.15 -6.74 -28.02
C LEU A 137 18.34 -5.22 -28.06
N PHE A 138 18.63 -4.60 -26.92
CA PHE A 138 19.12 -3.23 -26.84
C PHE A 138 20.53 -3.26 -26.26
N THR A 139 21.53 -3.00 -27.10
CA THR A 139 22.93 -3.08 -26.67
C THR A 139 23.33 -1.91 -25.78
N GLN A 140 24.08 -2.21 -24.73
CA GLN A 140 24.75 -1.26 -23.84
C GLN A 140 26.24 -1.62 -23.72
N GLY A 141 26.91 -1.78 -24.87
CA GLY A 141 28.31 -2.17 -24.96
C GLY A 141 28.51 -3.61 -25.45
N PRO A 142 29.76 -3.99 -25.79
CA PRO A 142 30.09 -5.31 -26.33
C PRO A 142 30.11 -6.42 -25.27
N GLY A 143 30.29 -6.08 -24.00
CA GLY A 143 30.58 -7.03 -22.93
C GLY A 143 32.00 -7.60 -23.01
N ASN A 144 32.22 -8.79 -22.43
CA ASN A 144 33.55 -9.41 -22.34
C ASN A 144 33.94 -10.16 -23.61
N ALA A 145 32.98 -10.89 -24.21
CA ALA A 145 33.22 -11.71 -25.39
C ALA A 145 32.94 -10.97 -26.71
N GLY A 146 32.19 -9.87 -26.66
CA GLY A 146 31.69 -9.19 -27.85
C GLY A 146 30.48 -9.89 -28.47
N GLY A 147 29.74 -9.17 -29.31
CA GLY A 147 28.59 -9.73 -30.01
C GLY A 147 28.97 -10.77 -31.07
N ALA A 148 28.08 -11.74 -31.28
CA ALA A 148 28.24 -12.74 -32.33
C ALA A 148 28.19 -12.10 -33.73
N GLN A 149 28.91 -12.70 -34.67
CA GLN A 149 28.85 -12.30 -36.08
C GLN A 149 27.49 -12.59 -36.71
N ALA A 150 26.85 -13.70 -36.32
CA ALA A 150 25.55 -14.10 -36.83
C ALA A 150 24.44 -13.17 -36.33
N ARG A 151 23.68 -12.58 -37.25
CA ARG A 151 22.47 -11.79 -36.95
C ARG A 151 21.30 -12.71 -36.61
N ARG A 152 21.26 -13.21 -35.38
CA ARG A 152 20.17 -14.07 -34.88
C ARG A 152 18.96 -13.28 -34.38
N PHE A 153 19.19 -12.07 -33.88
CA PHE A 153 18.17 -11.22 -33.26
C PHE A 153 18.29 -9.78 -33.77
N PRO A 154 17.19 -9.01 -33.86
CA PRO A 154 17.23 -7.56 -34.02
C PRO A 154 18.01 -6.92 -32.87
N VAL A 155 18.90 -5.98 -33.19
CA VAL A 155 19.71 -5.26 -32.20
C VAL A 155 19.53 -3.76 -32.38
N LEU A 156 18.96 -3.12 -31.36
CA LEU A 156 18.80 -1.68 -31.23
C LEU A 156 20.03 -1.08 -30.52
N GLY A 157 20.40 0.13 -30.91
CA GLY A 157 21.51 0.89 -30.34
C GLY A 157 21.16 2.36 -30.13
N GLY A 158 22.03 3.06 -29.39
CA GLY A 158 21.84 4.44 -28.97
C GLY A 158 21.57 4.58 -27.48
N ARG A 159 20.90 5.67 -27.11
CA ARG A 159 20.73 6.07 -25.71
C ARG A 159 19.27 6.05 -25.28
N ILE A 160 18.95 5.18 -24.33
CA ILE A 160 17.61 5.08 -23.74
C ILE A 160 17.28 6.38 -23.01
N THR A 161 16.12 6.96 -23.31
CA THR A 161 15.60 8.17 -22.67
C THR A 161 14.41 7.90 -21.76
N GLY A 162 13.70 6.79 -21.96
CA GLY A 162 12.57 6.40 -21.12
C GLY A 162 12.23 4.93 -21.27
N LEU A 163 11.79 4.31 -20.16
CA LEU A 163 11.18 3.00 -20.15
C LEU A 163 10.03 3.03 -19.15
N THR A 164 8.81 2.83 -19.64
CA THR A 164 7.60 2.85 -18.80
C THR A 164 6.68 1.71 -19.18
N GLY A 165 5.72 1.39 -18.31
CA GLY A 165 4.69 0.39 -18.59
C GLY A 165 4.70 -0.76 -17.61
N TRP A 166 4.10 -1.86 -18.04
CA TRP A 166 3.85 -3.08 -17.28
C TRP A 166 3.68 -4.24 -18.27
N LEU A 167 3.50 -5.46 -17.75
CA LEU A 167 3.33 -6.69 -18.52
C LEU A 167 2.34 -6.52 -19.68
N GLY A 168 2.80 -6.74 -20.91
CA GLY A 168 2.00 -6.58 -22.13
C GLY A 168 1.92 -5.16 -22.69
N ALA A 169 2.54 -4.18 -22.04
CA ALA A 169 2.41 -2.77 -22.41
C ALA A 169 3.62 -1.93 -21.97
N PHE A 170 4.84 -2.45 -22.15
CA PHE A 170 6.05 -1.63 -22.01
C PHE A 170 6.23 -0.73 -23.23
N GLU A 171 6.69 0.49 -23.00
CA GLU A 171 7.10 1.45 -24.02
C GLU A 171 8.55 1.85 -23.74
N LEU A 172 9.43 1.53 -24.68
CA LEU A 172 10.82 1.95 -24.74
C LEU A 172 10.92 3.22 -25.58
N GLN A 173 11.59 4.24 -25.05
CA GLN A 173 11.94 5.47 -25.77
C GLN A 173 13.45 5.64 -25.75
N TRP A 174 14.05 5.90 -26.92
CA TRP A 174 15.49 6.13 -27.02
C TRP A 174 15.83 7.14 -28.12
N LYS A 175 17.06 7.65 -28.07
CA LYS A 175 17.66 8.40 -29.16
C LYS A 175 18.62 7.50 -29.92
N ALA A 176 18.36 7.31 -31.22
CA ALA A 176 19.32 6.69 -32.13
C ALA A 176 20.35 7.76 -32.50
N ASP A 177 21.38 7.89 -31.65
CA ASP A 177 22.40 8.94 -31.70
C ASP A 177 23.82 8.40 -31.97
N ASN A 178 23.96 7.08 -32.16
CA ASN A 178 25.23 6.51 -32.58
C ASN A 178 25.44 6.71 -34.09
N PRO A 179 26.65 7.07 -34.54
CA PRO A 179 26.96 7.18 -35.97
C PRO A 179 26.82 5.87 -36.73
N ILE A 180 26.89 4.71 -36.06
CA ILE A 180 26.74 3.40 -36.70
C ILE A 180 25.28 2.97 -36.69
N ASP A 181 24.75 2.80 -37.89
CA ASP A 181 23.46 2.18 -38.17
C ASP A 181 23.57 0.65 -38.10
N LEU A 182 22.98 0.05 -37.07
CA LEU A 182 23.03 -1.39 -36.86
C LEU A 182 22.26 -2.17 -37.92
N ASP A 183 21.26 -1.59 -38.58
CA ASP A 183 20.51 -2.27 -39.64
C ASP A 183 21.37 -2.41 -40.89
N LEU A 184 22.14 -1.35 -41.23
CA LEU A 184 23.07 -1.33 -42.38
C LEU A 184 24.40 -2.06 -42.09
N CYS A 185 24.84 -2.15 -40.84
CA CYS A 185 26.17 -2.66 -40.47
C CYS A 185 26.38 -4.15 -40.75
N THR A 186 27.17 -4.51 -41.76
CA THR A 186 27.43 -5.93 -42.13
C THR A 186 28.23 -6.75 -41.11
N ARG A 187 28.61 -6.17 -39.96
CA ARG A 187 29.46 -6.79 -38.91
C ARG A 187 30.84 -7.25 -39.42
N CYS A 188 31.37 -6.70 -40.52
CA CYS A 188 32.64 -7.15 -41.11
C CYS A 188 33.93 -6.91 -40.28
N ASN A 189 33.84 -6.28 -39.10
CA ASN A 189 34.96 -5.90 -38.24
C ASN A 189 35.99 -4.91 -38.82
N ALA A 190 35.83 -4.43 -40.05
CA ALA A 190 36.77 -3.49 -40.66
C ALA A 190 36.89 -2.18 -39.87
N CYS A 191 35.76 -1.63 -39.39
CA CYS A 191 35.74 -0.40 -38.59
C CYS A 191 36.41 -0.58 -37.22
N VAL A 192 36.22 -1.73 -36.57
CA VAL A 192 36.85 -2.09 -35.30
C VAL A 192 38.37 -2.14 -35.47
N ALA A 193 38.87 -2.83 -36.50
CA ALA A 193 40.30 -2.92 -36.79
C ALA A 193 40.93 -1.58 -37.19
N ALA A 194 40.16 -0.67 -37.80
CA ALA A 194 40.63 0.63 -38.26
C ALA A 194 40.65 1.71 -37.17
N CYS A 195 40.08 1.48 -35.99
CA CYS A 195 40.00 2.48 -34.92
C CYS A 195 41.21 2.36 -33.96
N PRO A 196 42.18 3.29 -33.99
CA PRO A 196 43.38 3.21 -33.16
C PRO A 196 43.09 3.43 -31.66
N GLU A 197 41.96 4.07 -31.31
CA GLU A 197 41.57 4.29 -29.91
C GLU A 197 40.79 3.12 -29.31
N ASN A 198 40.47 2.08 -30.09
CA ASN A 198 39.52 1.03 -29.71
C ASN A 198 38.15 1.59 -29.27
N ALA A 199 37.73 2.72 -29.87
CA ALA A 199 36.46 3.36 -29.56
C ALA A 199 35.24 2.63 -30.18
N ILE A 200 35.45 1.57 -30.95
CA ILE A 200 34.39 0.77 -31.57
C ILE A 200 34.48 -0.66 -31.04
N GLY A 201 33.50 -1.08 -30.27
CA GLY A 201 33.40 -2.44 -29.75
C GLY A 201 32.79 -3.43 -30.74
N LEU A 202 32.77 -4.70 -30.36
CA LEU A 202 32.07 -5.78 -31.09
C LEU A 202 30.54 -5.75 -30.94
N ASP A 203 30.00 -4.70 -30.32
CA ASP A 203 28.61 -4.25 -30.41
C ASP A 203 28.36 -3.29 -31.59
N TYR A 204 29.43 -2.89 -32.30
CA TYR A 204 29.39 -1.99 -33.44
C TYR A 204 28.71 -0.67 -33.11
N GLN A 205 29.02 -0.14 -31.93
CA GLN A 205 28.66 1.21 -31.51
C GLN A 205 29.94 1.98 -31.18
N ILE A 206 29.96 3.27 -31.51
CA ILE A 206 31.10 4.16 -31.22
C ILE A 206 30.94 4.73 -29.81
N ASP A 207 31.95 4.54 -28.98
CA ASP A 207 32.15 5.31 -27.75
C ASP A 207 32.66 6.71 -28.11
N MET A 208 31.74 7.68 -28.06
CA MET A 208 32.04 9.08 -28.38
C MET A 208 32.97 9.75 -27.37
N ALA A 209 33.14 9.19 -26.16
CA ALA A 209 34.12 9.68 -25.19
C ALA A 209 35.55 9.24 -25.52
N ALA A 210 35.70 8.06 -26.15
CA ALA A 210 37.00 7.54 -26.59
C ALA A 210 37.38 7.97 -28.02
N CYS A 211 36.40 8.30 -28.87
CA CYS A 211 36.63 8.61 -30.28
C CYS A 211 37.35 9.96 -30.49
N SER A 212 38.53 9.93 -31.10
CA SER A 212 39.30 11.14 -31.47
C SER A 212 38.85 11.82 -32.76
N SER A 213 37.82 11.29 -33.43
CA SER A 213 37.33 11.75 -34.73
C SER A 213 38.30 11.60 -35.92
N HIS A 214 39.20 10.61 -35.92
CA HIS A 214 40.10 10.32 -37.06
C HIS A 214 39.38 9.85 -38.35
N ARG A 215 38.19 9.23 -38.23
CA ARG A 215 37.27 8.82 -39.33
C ARG A 215 37.72 7.71 -40.28
N ASP A 216 38.78 6.95 -39.97
CA ASP A 216 39.15 5.79 -40.80
C ASP A 216 38.04 4.72 -40.84
N CYS A 217 37.25 4.62 -39.77
CA CYS A 217 36.07 3.76 -39.71
C CYS A 217 35.05 4.06 -40.83
N VAL A 218 34.87 5.33 -41.21
CA VAL A 218 33.97 5.75 -42.30
C VAL A 218 34.53 5.28 -43.64
N LYS A 219 35.84 5.44 -43.85
CA LYS A 219 36.52 5.03 -45.09
C LYS A 219 36.40 3.53 -45.35
N VAL A 220 36.61 2.71 -44.32
CA VAL A 220 36.51 1.24 -44.45
C VAL A 220 35.05 0.75 -44.53
N CYS A 221 34.07 1.57 -44.13
CA CYS A 221 32.64 1.23 -44.19
C CYS A 221 31.91 1.76 -45.46
N GLN A 222 32.62 2.37 -46.40
CA GLN A 222 32.02 3.05 -47.57
C GLN A 222 31.02 2.19 -48.37
N VAL A 223 31.29 0.90 -48.53
CA VAL A 223 30.43 -0.01 -49.31
C VAL A 223 29.10 -0.29 -48.58
N ALA A 224 29.15 -0.49 -47.25
CA ALA A 224 27.96 -0.72 -46.45
C ALA A 224 27.21 0.59 -46.15
N GLY A 225 27.93 1.71 -46.06
CA GLY A 225 27.36 3.02 -45.75
C GLY A 225 26.80 3.12 -44.33
N ALA A 226 27.21 2.24 -43.42
CA ALA A 226 26.60 2.14 -42.10
C ALA A 226 27.08 3.21 -41.10
N ILE A 227 28.20 3.89 -41.36
CA ILE A 227 28.78 4.87 -40.44
C ILE A 227 28.62 6.29 -40.99
N ASP A 228 27.80 7.09 -40.33
CA ASP A 228 27.57 8.49 -40.65
C ASP A 228 27.48 9.34 -39.37
N PHE A 229 28.46 10.21 -39.18
CA PHE A 229 28.51 11.12 -38.02
C PHE A 229 27.82 12.46 -38.26
N THR A 230 27.35 12.71 -39.48
CA THR A 230 26.51 13.88 -39.78
C THR A 230 25.04 13.61 -39.51
N ARG A 231 24.70 12.35 -39.20
CA ARG A 231 23.35 11.91 -38.86
C ARG A 231 22.86 12.61 -37.59
N ASP A 232 21.73 13.28 -37.72
CA ASP A 232 21.02 13.84 -36.57
C ASP A 232 20.45 12.72 -35.70
N ALA A 233 20.54 12.92 -34.37
CA ALA A 233 19.93 12.01 -33.41
C ALA A 233 18.40 12.00 -33.58
N THR A 234 17.84 10.82 -33.87
CA THR A 234 16.39 10.66 -34.02
C THR A 234 15.77 10.05 -32.76
N ALA A 235 14.62 10.59 -32.33
CA ALA A 235 13.84 9.99 -31.25
C ALA A 235 13.05 8.80 -31.79
N GLN A 236 13.14 7.68 -31.09
CA GLN A 236 12.51 6.42 -31.45
C GLN A 236 11.65 5.92 -30.28
N THR A 237 10.59 5.18 -30.60
CA THR A 237 9.74 4.54 -29.61
C THR A 237 9.30 3.17 -30.10
N GLU A 238 9.27 2.19 -29.19
CA GLU A 238 8.81 0.83 -29.49
C GLU A 238 8.12 0.20 -28.29
N ARG A 239 7.21 -0.75 -28.56
CA ARG A 239 6.41 -1.43 -27.54
C ARG A 239 6.78 -2.89 -27.39
N PHE A 240 6.83 -3.36 -26.15
CA PHE A 240 7.16 -4.72 -25.76
C PHE A 240 6.18 -5.24 -24.71
N ASP A 241 6.09 -6.56 -24.59
CA ASP A 241 5.29 -7.21 -23.56
C ASP A 241 6.10 -7.43 -22.28
N LEU A 242 7.39 -7.68 -22.44
CA LEU A 242 8.31 -8.08 -21.38
C LEU A 242 9.64 -7.34 -21.50
N VAL A 243 10.31 -7.15 -20.37
CA VAL A 243 11.65 -6.58 -20.31
C VAL A 243 12.54 -7.44 -19.42
N LEU A 244 13.67 -7.87 -19.95
CA LEU A 244 14.77 -8.49 -19.21
C LEU A 244 15.95 -7.52 -19.19
N ASP A 245 16.30 -7.05 -18.00
CA ASP A 245 17.36 -6.06 -17.80
C ASP A 245 18.60 -6.69 -17.16
N LEU A 246 19.70 -6.69 -17.91
CA LEU A 246 21.00 -7.24 -17.54
C LEU A 246 21.99 -6.14 -17.11
N ARG A 247 21.55 -4.89 -17.12
CA ARG A 247 22.42 -3.77 -16.74
C ARG A 247 22.69 -3.79 -15.23
N SER A 248 23.75 -3.09 -14.84
CA SER A 248 24.05 -2.82 -13.42
C SER A 248 22.82 -2.22 -12.71
N PRO A 249 22.60 -2.53 -11.41
CA PRO A 249 21.53 -1.91 -10.62
C PRO A 249 21.55 -0.38 -10.59
N THR A 250 22.69 0.24 -10.92
CA THR A 250 22.90 1.70 -10.97
C THR A 250 22.65 2.31 -12.35
N ALA A 251 22.29 1.53 -13.36
CA ALA A 251 22.07 2.03 -14.71
C ALA A 251 20.83 2.94 -14.79
N THR A 252 20.83 3.88 -15.72
CA THR A 252 19.68 4.76 -16.03
C THR A 252 19.30 4.65 -17.51
N PRO A 253 18.02 4.72 -17.89
CA PRO A 253 16.84 4.76 -17.03
C PRO A 253 16.49 3.36 -16.52
N THR A 254 16.12 3.30 -15.25
CA THR A 254 15.76 2.08 -14.54
C THR A 254 14.60 2.43 -13.60
N PHE A 255 13.70 1.48 -13.38
CA PHE A 255 12.65 1.64 -12.38
C PHE A 255 13.28 1.79 -10.98
N LEU A 256 13.04 2.94 -10.35
CA LEU A 256 13.56 3.26 -9.00
C LEU A 256 12.59 2.82 -7.89
N GLN A 257 11.35 2.51 -8.27
CA GLN A 257 10.34 1.95 -7.37
C GLN A 257 10.77 0.59 -6.82
N HIS A 258 10.52 0.36 -5.52
CA HIS A 258 10.86 -0.90 -4.85
C HIS A 258 10.12 -2.09 -5.45
N ALA A 259 8.82 -1.94 -5.72
CA ALA A 259 8.03 -2.95 -6.40
C ALA A 259 8.06 -2.68 -7.90
N LEU A 260 8.93 -3.40 -8.62
CA LEU A 260 9.09 -3.27 -10.07
C LEU A 260 7.78 -3.62 -10.82
N PRO A 261 7.54 -3.01 -12.00
CA PRO A 261 6.36 -3.35 -12.81
C PRO A 261 6.32 -4.84 -13.16
N GLN A 262 5.13 -5.43 -13.19
CA GLN A 262 4.96 -6.81 -13.65
C GLN A 262 5.55 -6.95 -15.06
N GLY A 263 6.23 -8.05 -15.36
CA GLY A 263 6.86 -8.29 -16.67
C GLY A 263 8.24 -7.64 -16.87
N TYR A 264 8.71 -6.82 -15.92
CA TYR A 264 10.10 -6.36 -15.87
C TYR A 264 10.89 -7.25 -14.91
N LEU A 265 11.93 -7.91 -15.40
CA LEU A 265 12.79 -8.81 -14.64
C LEU A 265 14.25 -8.37 -14.78
N ARG A 266 15.03 -8.57 -13.71
CA ARG A 266 16.48 -8.38 -13.74
C ARG A 266 17.20 -9.71 -13.71
N TRP A 267 18.28 -9.81 -14.47
CA TRP A 267 19.10 -11.01 -14.53
C TRP A 267 20.58 -10.62 -14.55
N ASP A 268 21.38 -11.16 -13.65
CA ASP A 268 22.79 -10.77 -13.50
C ASP A 268 23.75 -11.55 -14.43
N GLY A 269 23.19 -12.35 -15.34
CA GLY A 269 23.94 -13.15 -16.31
C GLY A 269 24.55 -14.44 -15.74
N ARG A 270 24.38 -14.74 -14.45
CA ARG A 270 24.91 -15.97 -13.85
C ARG A 270 23.96 -17.14 -14.08
N SER A 271 24.52 -18.34 -14.18
CA SER A 271 23.79 -19.60 -14.37
C SER A 271 23.66 -20.40 -13.07
N ASP A 272 23.52 -19.73 -11.94
CA ASP A 272 23.14 -20.37 -10.68
C ASP A 272 21.62 -20.63 -10.60
N GLY A 273 21.20 -21.46 -9.63
CA GLY A 273 19.81 -21.91 -9.53
C GLY A 273 18.79 -20.78 -9.35
N VAL A 274 19.17 -19.67 -8.72
CA VAL A 274 18.29 -18.50 -8.52
C VAL A 274 18.11 -17.75 -9.83
N ASN A 275 19.20 -17.54 -10.57
CA ASN A 275 19.15 -16.82 -11.83
C ASN A 275 18.42 -17.58 -12.95
N MET A 276 18.50 -18.92 -12.96
CA MET A 276 17.72 -19.72 -13.91
C MET A 276 16.21 -19.64 -13.64
N ALA A 277 15.80 -19.51 -12.38
CA ALA A 277 14.39 -19.32 -12.03
C ALA A 277 13.80 -18.02 -12.62
N THR A 278 14.59 -16.95 -12.73
CA THR A 278 14.16 -15.71 -13.40
C THR A 278 13.83 -15.95 -14.87
N LEU A 279 14.67 -16.69 -15.59
CA LEU A 279 14.46 -16.99 -17.01
C LEU A 279 13.26 -17.93 -17.21
N LEU A 280 13.08 -18.92 -16.34
CA LEU A 280 11.89 -19.78 -16.36
C LEU A 280 10.61 -18.97 -16.14
N LYS A 281 10.61 -18.09 -15.13
CA LYS A 281 9.50 -17.17 -14.88
C LYS A 281 9.20 -16.28 -16.09
N LEU A 282 10.23 -15.77 -16.77
CA LEU A 282 10.05 -14.96 -17.98
C LEU A 282 9.32 -15.74 -19.08
N ARG A 283 9.67 -17.02 -19.28
CA ARG A 283 9.03 -17.91 -20.27
C ARG A 283 7.56 -18.20 -19.95
N GLU A 284 7.16 -18.15 -18.68
CA GLU A 284 5.77 -18.35 -18.24
C GLU A 284 4.88 -17.11 -18.41
N LEU A 285 5.45 -15.95 -18.75
CA LEU A 285 4.72 -14.69 -18.92
C LEU A 285 4.18 -14.46 -20.35
N VAL A 286 3.76 -15.54 -21.02
CA VAL A 286 3.07 -15.51 -22.32
C VAL A 286 1.64 -15.98 -22.15
N GLY A 287 0.67 -15.20 -22.63
CA GLY A 287 -0.76 -15.49 -22.52
C GLY A 287 -1.56 -14.39 -21.83
N GLU A 288 -2.71 -14.76 -21.28
CA GLU A 288 -3.58 -13.88 -20.52
C GLU A 288 -3.46 -14.16 -19.03
N PHE A 289 -3.31 -13.09 -18.25
CA PHE A 289 -3.13 -13.17 -16.80
C PHE A 289 -4.12 -12.24 -16.13
N GLU A 290 -4.60 -12.64 -14.97
CA GLU A 290 -5.47 -11.80 -14.16
C GLU A 290 -4.96 -11.71 -12.73
N LYS A 291 -5.14 -10.53 -12.14
CA LYS A 291 -4.99 -10.34 -10.70
C LYS A 291 -6.20 -9.62 -10.13
N PRO A 292 -6.51 -9.79 -8.84
CA PRO A 292 -7.51 -8.98 -8.17
C PRO A 292 -7.19 -7.48 -8.28
N LYS A 293 -8.23 -6.65 -8.41
CA LYS A 293 -8.12 -5.21 -8.17
C LYS A 293 -8.18 -4.96 -6.67
N PHE A 294 -7.02 -4.85 -6.05
CA PHE A 294 -6.85 -4.80 -4.58
C PHE A 294 -7.40 -3.55 -3.85
N PHE A 295 -7.96 -2.57 -4.56
CA PHE A 295 -8.40 -1.32 -3.94
C PHE A 295 -9.78 -0.85 -4.43
N VAL A 296 -10.51 -0.22 -3.53
CA VAL A 296 -11.68 0.60 -3.84
C VAL A 296 -11.37 2.05 -3.49
N TYR A 297 -11.61 2.98 -4.42
CA TYR A 297 -11.40 4.41 -4.22
C TYR A 297 -12.72 5.18 -4.19
N LYS A 298 -13.01 5.84 -3.07
CA LYS A 298 -14.17 6.72 -2.87
C LYS A 298 -13.72 8.18 -2.83
N GLN A 299 -13.67 8.85 -3.99
CA GLN A 299 -13.20 10.24 -4.13
C GLN A 299 -13.87 11.22 -3.16
N LYS A 300 -15.16 11.06 -2.87
CA LYS A 300 -15.90 11.94 -1.94
C LYS A 300 -15.30 12.01 -0.53
N LEU A 301 -14.61 10.94 -0.09
CA LEU A 301 -13.96 10.87 1.22
C LEU A 301 -12.49 11.31 1.16
N CYS A 302 -11.95 11.59 -0.03
CA CYS A 302 -10.53 11.82 -0.22
C CYS A 302 -10.13 13.19 0.31
N ALA A 303 -9.08 13.24 1.14
CA ALA A 303 -8.49 14.47 1.67
C ALA A 303 -7.24 14.91 0.89
N HIS A 304 -7.02 14.35 -0.30
CA HIS A 304 -5.81 14.64 -1.07
C HIS A 304 -5.75 16.07 -1.57
N SER A 305 -6.83 16.57 -2.16
CA SER A 305 -6.87 17.94 -2.70
C SER A 305 -8.27 18.55 -2.63
N ARG A 306 -8.31 19.87 -2.39
CA ARG A 306 -9.49 20.74 -2.47
C ARG A 306 -9.04 22.10 -2.99
N ASN A 307 -9.79 22.64 -3.96
CA ASN A 307 -9.49 23.94 -4.59
C ASN A 307 -8.03 24.03 -5.10
N GLU A 308 -7.55 22.97 -5.78
CA GLU A 308 -6.19 22.84 -6.32
C GLU A 308 -5.05 22.81 -5.28
N THR A 309 -5.36 23.03 -4.01
CA THR A 309 -4.43 22.85 -2.89
C THR A 309 -4.34 21.38 -2.50
N VAL A 310 -3.12 20.89 -2.23
CA VAL A 310 -2.88 19.53 -1.71
C VAL A 310 -2.90 19.55 -0.19
N GLY A 311 -3.63 18.61 0.40
CA GLY A 311 -3.63 18.33 1.83
C GLY A 311 -2.88 17.04 2.17
N CYS A 312 -3.52 15.89 1.95
CA CYS A 312 -2.95 14.59 2.29
C CYS A 312 -2.25 13.90 1.10
N ASN A 313 -0.99 13.49 1.27
CA ASN A 313 -0.22 12.71 0.28
C ASN A 313 0.11 11.28 0.71
N ALA A 314 -0.36 10.83 1.89
CA ALA A 314 0.08 9.57 2.49
C ALA A 314 0.02 8.34 1.54
N CYS A 315 -1.03 8.23 0.73
CA CYS A 315 -1.16 7.11 -0.21
C CYS A 315 -0.24 7.19 -1.43
N VAL A 316 0.14 8.40 -1.86
CA VAL A 316 1.10 8.63 -2.95
C VAL A 316 2.49 8.29 -2.44
N ASP A 317 2.87 8.87 -1.30
CA ASP A 317 4.22 8.76 -0.73
C ASP A 317 4.55 7.31 -0.33
N ILE A 318 3.58 6.55 0.16
CA ILE A 318 3.80 5.16 0.56
C ILE A 318 3.81 4.17 -0.61
N CYS A 319 3.37 4.55 -1.81
CA CYS A 319 3.16 3.58 -2.89
C CYS A 319 4.49 3.08 -3.48
N SER A 320 4.95 1.89 -3.08
CA SER A 320 6.24 1.36 -3.54
C SER A 320 6.29 0.93 -5.01
N ALA A 321 5.14 0.92 -5.68
CA ALA A 321 4.99 0.59 -7.09
C ALA A 321 4.73 1.83 -7.96
N GLU A 322 4.71 3.03 -7.36
CA GLU A 322 4.35 4.30 -8.03
C GLU A 322 3.01 4.23 -8.80
N ALA A 323 2.11 3.35 -8.34
CA ALA A 323 0.82 3.15 -8.96
C ALA A 323 -0.16 4.29 -8.66
N ILE A 324 0.16 5.19 -7.71
CA ILE A 324 -0.71 6.27 -7.27
C ILE A 324 -0.06 7.60 -7.59
N ALA A 325 -0.77 8.45 -8.34
CA ALA A 325 -0.34 9.80 -8.69
C ALA A 325 -1.35 10.85 -8.22
N SER A 326 -0.86 12.05 -7.94
CA SER A 326 -1.69 13.23 -7.66
C SER A 326 -2.34 13.77 -8.94
N ASP A 327 -3.64 14.03 -8.91
CA ASP A 327 -4.38 14.73 -9.97
C ASP A 327 -5.13 15.92 -9.36
N LYS A 328 -4.37 16.99 -9.09
CA LYS A 328 -4.87 18.23 -8.46
C LYS A 328 -5.96 18.90 -9.28
N SER A 329 -5.84 18.83 -10.61
CA SER A 329 -6.80 19.42 -11.55
C SER A 329 -8.21 18.85 -11.38
N ARG A 330 -8.30 17.58 -10.98
CA ARG A 330 -9.56 16.89 -10.69
C ARG A 330 -9.82 16.69 -9.19
N GLN A 331 -9.01 17.33 -8.33
CA GLN A 331 -9.09 17.21 -6.87
C GLN A 331 -9.13 15.76 -6.38
N GLN A 332 -8.29 14.89 -6.95
CA GLN A 332 -8.28 13.46 -6.65
C GLN A 332 -6.88 12.86 -6.76
N ILE A 333 -6.78 11.57 -6.41
CA ILE A 333 -5.66 10.73 -6.81
C ILE A 333 -6.06 9.89 -8.03
N LYS A 334 -5.07 9.49 -8.83
CA LYS A 334 -5.22 8.50 -9.89
C LYS A 334 -4.47 7.24 -9.49
N VAL A 335 -5.15 6.10 -9.49
CA VAL A 335 -4.54 4.80 -9.20
C VAL A 335 -4.49 3.98 -10.48
N ASN A 336 -3.29 3.58 -10.90
CA ASN A 336 -3.06 2.65 -12.01
C ASN A 336 -3.19 1.20 -11.50
N PRO A 337 -4.28 0.49 -11.84
CA PRO A 337 -4.46 -0.89 -11.39
C PRO A 337 -3.41 -1.85 -11.97
N ASN A 338 -2.83 -1.55 -13.14
CA ASN A 338 -1.83 -2.40 -13.77
C ASN A 338 -0.49 -2.35 -13.05
N LEU A 339 -0.13 -1.25 -12.39
CA LEU A 339 1.08 -1.14 -11.57
C LEU A 339 0.85 -1.60 -10.11
N CYS A 340 -0.39 -1.51 -9.61
CA CYS A 340 -0.71 -1.83 -8.21
C CYS A 340 -0.36 -3.28 -7.84
N VAL A 341 0.62 -3.48 -6.96
CA VAL A 341 1.05 -4.84 -6.55
C VAL A 341 0.19 -5.46 -5.43
N GLY A 342 -0.83 -4.75 -4.96
CA GLY A 342 -1.74 -5.27 -3.93
C GLY A 342 -1.16 -5.30 -2.51
N CYS A 343 -0.17 -4.47 -2.17
CA CYS A 343 0.41 -4.47 -0.81
C CYS A 343 -0.55 -3.98 0.30
N GLY A 344 -1.56 -3.17 -0.04
CA GLY A 344 -2.49 -2.55 0.92
C GLY A 344 -1.90 -1.41 1.77
N ALA A 345 -0.65 -1.00 1.57
CA ALA A 345 -0.03 0.07 2.36
C ALA A 345 -0.81 1.40 2.26
N CYS A 346 -1.31 1.73 1.06
CA CYS A 346 -2.10 2.95 0.83
C CYS A 346 -3.44 2.96 1.57
N THR A 347 -4.07 1.79 1.77
CA THR A 347 -5.33 1.66 2.53
C THR A 347 -5.06 1.74 4.02
N THR A 348 -3.92 1.21 4.47
CA THR A 348 -3.43 1.28 5.86
C THR A 348 -3.18 2.72 6.30
N VAL A 349 -2.52 3.54 5.48
CA VAL A 349 -2.25 4.95 5.85
C VAL A 349 -3.36 5.92 5.48
N CYS A 350 -4.38 5.52 4.71
CA CYS A 350 -5.49 6.40 4.37
C CYS A 350 -6.30 6.76 5.63
N PRO A 351 -6.31 8.02 6.10
CA PRO A 351 -6.92 8.36 7.38
C PRO A 351 -8.45 8.47 7.28
N THR A 352 -8.98 8.78 6.09
CA THR A 352 -10.42 8.92 5.85
C THR A 352 -11.12 7.61 5.48
N GLY A 353 -10.36 6.58 5.09
CA GLY A 353 -10.92 5.39 4.45
C GLY A 353 -11.40 5.64 3.01
N ALA A 354 -10.88 6.66 2.32
CA ALA A 354 -11.14 6.88 0.90
C ALA A 354 -10.56 5.76 0.02
N LEU A 355 -9.48 5.13 0.46
CA LEU A 355 -8.97 3.88 -0.09
C LEU A 355 -9.25 2.75 0.90
N THR A 356 -9.94 1.70 0.45
CA THR A 356 -10.16 0.47 1.22
C THR A 356 -9.58 -0.73 0.49
N TYR A 357 -9.10 -1.71 1.25
CA TYR A 357 -8.50 -2.93 0.70
C TYR A 357 -9.61 -3.86 0.23
N ALA A 358 -9.59 -4.24 -1.05
CA ALA A 358 -10.68 -4.98 -1.66
C ALA A 358 -10.57 -6.49 -1.46
N TYR A 359 -9.34 -7.02 -1.38
CA TYR A 359 -9.11 -8.46 -1.38
C TYR A 359 -7.82 -8.85 -0.63
N PRO A 360 -7.90 -9.60 0.49
CA PRO A 360 -9.11 -9.81 1.29
C PRO A 360 -9.61 -8.49 1.89
N SER A 361 -10.92 -8.36 2.04
CA SER A 361 -11.52 -7.13 2.53
C SER A 361 -11.39 -6.97 4.06
N ALA A 362 -11.57 -5.76 4.58
CA ALA A 362 -11.45 -5.52 6.04
C ALA A 362 -12.45 -6.35 6.85
N THR A 363 -13.66 -6.55 6.33
CA THR A 363 -14.69 -7.39 6.94
C THR A 363 -14.30 -8.86 7.02
N GLU A 364 -13.65 -9.40 5.98
CA GLU A 364 -13.14 -10.78 6.01
C GLU A 364 -12.04 -10.94 7.06
N GLN A 365 -11.07 -10.01 7.07
CA GLN A 365 -9.99 -10.05 8.05
C GLN A 365 -10.52 -9.88 9.48
N GLY A 366 -11.49 -8.98 9.69
CA GLY A 366 -12.15 -8.82 10.98
C GLY A 366 -12.91 -10.07 11.43
N THR A 367 -13.62 -10.73 10.51
CA THR A 367 -14.30 -12.02 10.78
C THR A 367 -13.28 -13.08 11.16
N LYS A 368 -12.19 -13.20 10.40
CA LYS A 368 -11.09 -14.14 10.67
C LYS A 368 -10.47 -13.91 12.04
N LEU A 369 -10.11 -12.66 12.37
CA LEU A 369 -9.54 -12.31 13.67
C LEU A 369 -10.52 -12.60 14.82
N LYS A 370 -11.80 -12.27 14.65
CA LYS A 370 -12.82 -12.53 15.65
C LYS A 370 -12.98 -14.03 15.90
N THR A 371 -13.12 -14.84 14.83
CA THR A 371 -13.21 -16.30 14.92
C THR A 371 -12.00 -16.90 15.62
N LEU A 372 -10.77 -16.50 15.20
CA LEU A 372 -9.54 -16.98 15.82
C LEU A 372 -9.53 -16.70 17.33
N LEU A 373 -9.78 -15.45 17.73
CA LEU A 373 -9.67 -15.03 19.12
C LEU A 373 -10.81 -15.59 19.98
N SER A 374 -12.05 -15.60 19.49
CA SER A 374 -13.19 -16.15 20.23
C SER A 374 -13.05 -17.65 20.44
N THR A 375 -12.63 -18.41 19.42
CA THR A 375 -12.43 -19.85 19.53
C THR A 375 -11.23 -20.18 20.41
N TYR A 376 -10.13 -19.41 20.29
CA TYR A 376 -8.97 -19.57 21.17
C TYR A 376 -9.35 -19.40 22.64
N ALA A 377 -10.09 -18.33 22.97
CA ALA A 377 -10.55 -18.08 24.34
C ALA A 377 -11.55 -19.15 24.83
N ALA A 378 -12.52 -19.56 24.00
CA ALA A 378 -13.49 -20.60 24.33
C ALA A 378 -12.83 -21.97 24.60
N ALA A 379 -11.72 -22.26 23.91
CA ALA A 379 -10.90 -23.45 24.15
C ALA A 379 -10.00 -23.35 25.40
N GLY A 380 -10.09 -22.27 26.18
CA GLY A 380 -9.32 -22.04 27.41
C GLY A 380 -7.96 -21.38 27.20
N GLY A 381 -7.67 -20.90 25.99
CA GLY A 381 -6.47 -20.13 25.70
C GLY A 381 -6.44 -18.80 26.43
N LYS A 382 -5.25 -18.32 26.77
CA LYS A 382 -5.01 -17.04 27.45
C LYS A 382 -3.88 -16.27 26.78
N ASP A 383 -3.86 -14.96 26.97
CA ASP A 383 -2.78 -14.08 26.50
C ASP A 383 -2.48 -14.24 24.99
N ALA A 384 -3.53 -14.32 24.17
CA ALA A 384 -3.45 -14.60 22.74
C ALA A 384 -2.64 -13.55 21.98
N VAL A 385 -1.60 -13.97 21.27
CA VAL A 385 -0.79 -13.13 20.39
C VAL A 385 -1.15 -13.44 18.94
N VAL A 386 -1.55 -12.43 18.18
CA VAL A 386 -1.79 -12.56 16.74
C VAL A 386 -0.48 -12.23 16.01
N LEU A 387 0.10 -13.22 15.34
CA LEU A 387 1.30 -13.04 14.51
C LEU A 387 0.88 -12.90 13.04
N LEU A 388 0.82 -11.66 12.56
CA LEU A 388 0.56 -11.31 11.17
C LEU A 388 1.85 -11.47 10.35
N HIS A 389 1.80 -12.17 9.23
CA HIS A 389 2.96 -12.35 8.35
C HIS A 389 2.55 -12.42 6.87
N SER A 390 3.48 -12.19 5.95
CA SER A 390 3.22 -12.39 4.50
C SER A 390 2.95 -13.87 4.22
N GLN A 391 2.06 -14.14 3.26
CA GLN A 391 1.76 -15.50 2.80
C GLN A 391 2.93 -16.14 2.01
N GLU A 392 3.98 -15.36 1.71
CA GLU A 392 5.20 -15.79 1.03
C GLU A 392 6.34 -16.04 2.03
N ARG A 393 7.36 -15.17 2.12
CA ARG A 393 8.54 -15.42 2.98
C ARG A 393 8.19 -15.53 4.46
N GLY A 394 7.20 -14.78 4.95
CA GLY A 394 6.74 -14.86 6.33
C GLY A 394 6.20 -16.26 6.68
N GLN A 395 5.34 -16.82 5.83
CA GLN A 395 4.83 -18.18 5.96
C GLN A 395 5.98 -19.20 5.92
N ALA A 396 6.89 -19.07 4.95
CA ALA A 396 8.05 -19.95 4.84
C ALA A 396 8.90 -19.95 6.12
N LEU A 397 9.14 -18.78 6.72
CA LEU A 397 9.92 -18.64 7.95
C LEU A 397 9.24 -19.30 9.16
N VAL A 398 7.93 -19.13 9.29
CA VAL A 398 7.11 -19.80 10.34
C VAL A 398 7.21 -21.31 10.18
N GLU A 399 7.16 -21.82 8.95
CA GLU A 399 7.27 -23.25 8.67
C GLU A 399 8.68 -23.81 8.89
N GLU A 400 9.72 -23.09 8.48
CA GLU A 400 11.12 -23.41 8.76
C GLU A 400 11.37 -23.51 10.27
N LEU A 401 10.81 -22.57 11.05
CA LEU A 401 10.86 -22.61 12.51
C LEU A 401 10.17 -23.85 13.08
N GLY A 402 8.97 -24.18 12.60
CA GLY A 402 8.26 -25.39 13.03
C GLY A 402 9.05 -26.68 12.74
N ARG A 403 9.69 -26.77 11.56
CA ARG A 403 10.58 -27.90 11.21
C ARG A 403 11.81 -27.96 12.13
N ALA A 404 12.44 -26.82 12.41
CA ALA A 404 13.58 -26.76 13.33
C ALA A 404 13.19 -27.21 14.75
N ALA A 405 12.00 -26.84 15.22
CA ALA A 405 11.48 -27.25 16.52
C ALA A 405 11.25 -28.78 16.60
N GLN A 406 10.73 -29.39 15.53
CA GLN A 406 10.58 -30.85 15.42
C GLN A 406 11.94 -31.58 15.52
N LEU A 407 13.00 -30.97 14.97
CA LEU A 407 14.38 -31.46 15.06
C LEU A 407 15.07 -31.08 16.38
N LYS A 408 14.34 -30.47 17.32
CA LYS A 408 14.85 -30.02 18.63
C LYS A 408 15.90 -28.92 18.57
N LEU A 409 16.02 -28.21 17.44
CA LEU A 409 16.97 -27.11 17.22
C LEU A 409 16.42 -25.73 17.62
N ALA A 410 15.10 -25.63 17.80
CA ALA A 410 14.39 -24.40 18.20
C ALA A 410 13.26 -24.72 19.20
N GLN A 411 12.66 -23.68 19.78
CA GLN A 411 11.44 -23.82 20.59
C GLN A 411 10.19 -23.97 19.70
N GLY A 412 10.13 -23.24 18.58
CA GLY A 412 8.99 -23.25 17.67
C GLY A 412 7.94 -22.21 18.04
N VAL A 413 6.85 -22.17 17.27
CA VAL A 413 5.78 -21.18 17.50
C VAL A 413 5.04 -21.44 18.83
N PRO A 414 5.09 -20.51 19.81
CA PRO A 414 4.50 -20.72 21.14
C PRO A 414 2.99 -21.01 21.11
N ALA A 415 2.47 -21.70 22.13
CA ALA A 415 1.06 -22.11 22.18
C ALA A 415 0.05 -20.94 22.16
N ASN A 416 0.45 -19.75 22.61
CA ASN A 416 -0.38 -18.54 22.59
C ASN A 416 -0.16 -17.66 21.36
N VAL A 417 0.76 -18.00 20.46
CA VAL A 417 1.02 -17.25 19.21
C VAL A 417 0.25 -17.88 18.05
N ILE A 418 -0.73 -17.17 17.53
CA ILE A 418 -1.60 -17.56 16.43
C ILE A 418 -1.07 -16.94 15.13
N PRO A 419 -0.44 -17.71 14.23
CA PRO A 419 0.02 -17.19 12.94
C PRO A 419 -1.16 -16.93 11.99
N VAL A 420 -1.14 -15.78 11.34
CA VAL A 420 -2.16 -15.35 10.38
C VAL A 420 -1.47 -14.82 9.13
N ALA A 421 -1.56 -15.60 8.06
CA ALA A 421 -1.10 -15.19 6.74
C ALA A 421 -1.95 -14.03 6.19
N LEU A 422 -1.27 -13.03 5.65
CA LEU A 422 -1.80 -11.89 4.93
C LEU A 422 -1.27 -11.90 3.49
N TRP A 423 -2.04 -11.33 2.56
CA TRP A 423 -1.53 -11.07 1.20
C TRP A 423 -0.21 -10.29 1.24
N HIS A 424 -0.17 -9.26 2.09
CA HIS A 424 1.04 -8.54 2.45
C HIS A 424 0.91 -7.98 3.87
N THR A 425 2.02 -7.93 4.61
CA THR A 425 2.15 -7.35 5.95
C THR A 425 1.66 -5.90 6.06
N ALA A 426 1.74 -5.11 4.98
CA ALA A 426 1.31 -3.72 4.93
C ALA A 426 -0.21 -3.55 4.77
N SER A 427 -0.99 -4.63 4.64
CA SER A 427 -2.43 -4.57 4.33
C SER A 427 -3.35 -4.35 5.53
N THR A 428 -2.81 -4.31 6.76
CA THR A 428 -3.58 -4.10 7.99
C THR A 428 -3.09 -2.87 8.73
N GLY A 429 -3.99 -2.19 9.46
CA GLY A 429 -3.70 -0.95 10.16
C GLY A 429 -4.45 -0.83 11.49
N VAL A 430 -4.41 0.38 12.06
CA VAL A 430 -4.91 0.69 13.41
C VAL A 430 -6.36 0.24 13.65
N ASP A 431 -7.23 0.29 12.64
CA ASP A 431 -8.62 -0.13 12.73
C ASP A 431 -8.76 -1.64 12.99
N LEU A 432 -7.97 -2.47 12.30
CA LEU A 432 -7.95 -3.92 12.51
C LEU A 432 -7.17 -4.31 13.77
N TRP A 433 -6.05 -3.64 14.06
CA TRP A 433 -5.24 -3.96 15.24
C TRP A 433 -5.97 -3.64 16.53
N LEU A 434 -6.58 -2.46 16.65
CA LEU A 434 -7.41 -2.12 17.82
C LEU A 434 -8.64 -3.01 17.91
N SER A 435 -9.23 -3.43 16.79
CA SER A 435 -10.31 -4.44 16.80
C SER A 435 -9.84 -5.78 17.35
N ALA A 436 -8.64 -6.25 16.98
CA ALA A 436 -8.08 -7.50 17.51
C ALA A 436 -7.84 -7.42 19.02
N ILE A 437 -7.29 -6.30 19.53
CA ILE A 437 -7.15 -6.08 20.98
C ILE A 437 -8.52 -6.04 21.66
N ALA A 438 -9.51 -5.38 21.06
CA ALA A 438 -10.88 -5.33 21.56
C ALA A 438 -11.53 -6.73 21.61
N TYR A 439 -11.21 -7.62 20.67
CA TYR A 439 -11.63 -9.03 20.66
C TYR A 439 -10.86 -9.92 21.66
N GLY A 440 -9.84 -9.38 22.34
CA GLY A 440 -9.12 -10.09 23.42
C GLY A 440 -7.70 -10.53 23.07
N ALA A 441 -7.13 -10.09 21.94
CA ALA A 441 -5.69 -10.26 21.71
C ALA A 441 -4.89 -9.48 22.76
N SER A 442 -3.87 -10.13 23.34
CA SER A 442 -2.88 -9.47 24.20
C SER A 442 -1.94 -8.62 23.36
N GLN A 443 -1.52 -9.15 22.21
CA GLN A 443 -0.59 -8.52 21.29
C GLN A 443 -0.95 -8.79 19.83
N VAL A 444 -0.65 -7.84 18.96
CA VAL A 444 -0.66 -7.95 17.50
C VAL A 444 0.77 -7.70 17.02
N VAL A 445 1.40 -8.72 16.46
CA VAL A 445 2.81 -8.68 16.04
C VAL A 445 2.87 -8.84 14.53
N LEU A 446 3.55 -7.93 13.85
CA LEU A 446 3.75 -8.00 12.40
C LEU A 446 5.16 -8.50 12.14
N LEU A 447 5.27 -9.74 11.65
CA LEU A 447 6.52 -10.31 11.15
C LEU A 447 6.85 -9.69 9.80
N THR A 448 7.98 -9.01 9.73
CA THR A 448 8.57 -8.41 8.53
C THR A 448 9.89 -9.09 8.21
N THR A 449 10.18 -9.21 6.92
CA THR A 449 11.37 -9.90 6.40
C THR A 449 12.18 -8.91 5.54
N GLN A 450 12.65 -9.33 4.37
CA GLN A 450 13.28 -8.46 3.37
C GLN A 450 12.32 -8.11 2.21
N GLU A 451 11.07 -8.59 2.26
CA GLU A 451 10.06 -8.33 1.22
C GLU A 451 9.49 -6.89 1.30
N GLU A 452 9.48 -6.29 2.49
CA GLU A 452 8.86 -5.00 2.74
C GLU A 452 9.70 -3.82 2.24
N ALA A 453 9.06 -2.92 1.49
CA ALA A 453 9.66 -1.64 1.15
C ALA A 453 9.93 -0.79 2.42
N PRO A 454 11.03 -0.03 2.49
CA PRO A 454 11.35 0.80 3.66
C PRO A 454 10.20 1.72 4.10
N GLN A 455 9.54 2.38 3.14
CA GLN A 455 8.40 3.26 3.42
C GLN A 455 7.18 2.55 4.01
N TYR A 456 7.05 1.23 3.81
CA TYR A 456 6.01 0.44 4.48
C TYR A 456 6.30 0.31 5.97
N LEU A 457 7.56 0.05 6.33
CA LEU A 457 7.99 -0.11 7.71
C LEU A 457 7.77 1.19 8.49
N ASP A 458 8.10 2.34 7.90
CA ASP A 458 7.89 3.66 8.50
C ASP A 458 6.40 3.96 8.70
N GLY A 459 5.58 3.70 7.68
CA GLY A 459 4.13 3.89 7.74
C GLY A 459 3.45 2.98 8.77
N LEU A 460 3.88 1.71 8.86
CA LEU A 460 3.39 0.77 9.85
C LEU A 460 3.79 1.19 11.27
N GLN A 461 5.06 1.57 11.49
CA GLN A 461 5.53 2.03 12.79
C GLN A 461 4.75 3.27 13.25
N ALA A 462 4.52 4.24 12.37
CA ALA A 462 3.72 5.42 12.71
C ALA A 462 2.28 5.06 13.12
N GLN A 463 1.64 4.08 12.46
CA GLN A 463 0.32 3.58 12.90
C GLN A 463 0.39 2.86 14.25
N MET A 464 1.46 2.09 14.50
CA MET A 464 1.65 1.39 15.77
C MET A 464 1.86 2.35 16.92
N ASP A 465 2.63 3.43 16.72
CA ASP A 465 2.85 4.46 17.73
C ASP A 465 1.53 5.13 18.14
N VAL A 466 0.65 5.40 17.16
CA VAL A 466 -0.71 5.91 17.43
C VAL A 466 -1.54 4.90 18.23
N ALA A 467 -1.58 3.63 17.80
CA ALA A 467 -2.33 2.59 18.50
C ALA A 467 -1.83 2.41 19.94
N GLN A 468 -0.52 2.40 20.12
CA GLN A 468 0.14 2.21 21.41
C GLN A 468 -0.06 3.42 22.34
N ALA A 469 -0.08 4.65 21.81
CA ALA A 469 -0.41 5.86 22.56
C ALA A 469 -1.85 5.82 23.08
N ILE A 470 -2.81 5.41 22.23
CA ILE A 470 -4.21 5.22 22.61
C ILE A 470 -4.31 4.19 23.75
N LEU A 471 -3.73 3.01 23.56
CA LEU A 471 -3.81 1.93 24.54
C LEU A 471 -3.18 2.32 25.89
N ARG A 472 -1.98 2.93 25.88
CA ARG A 472 -1.32 3.42 27.11
C ARG A 472 -2.14 4.49 27.81
N GLY A 473 -2.69 5.45 27.07
CA GLY A 473 -3.51 6.53 27.64
C GLY A 473 -4.82 6.05 28.26
N LEU A 474 -5.28 4.84 27.91
CA LEU A 474 -6.42 4.15 28.53
C LEU A 474 -6.03 3.22 29.69
N GLY A 475 -4.74 3.12 30.00
CA GLY A 475 -4.22 2.24 31.06
C GLY A 475 -4.00 0.78 30.65
N TYR A 476 -4.04 0.47 29.35
CA TYR A 476 -3.60 -0.83 28.85
C TYR A 476 -2.06 -0.89 28.88
N THR A 477 -1.51 -1.48 29.93
CA THR A 477 -0.07 -1.57 30.16
C THR A 477 0.59 -2.65 29.30
N GLY A 478 1.81 -2.38 28.84
CA GLY A 478 2.59 -3.28 28.01
C GLY A 478 2.66 -2.82 26.55
N THR A 479 3.36 -3.61 25.73
CA THR A 479 3.42 -3.42 24.27
C THR A 479 2.38 -4.32 23.63
N HIS A 480 1.41 -3.71 22.93
CA HIS A 480 0.27 -4.39 22.34
C HIS A 480 0.39 -4.54 20.82
N VAL A 481 1.10 -3.64 20.16
CA VAL A 481 1.33 -3.71 18.72
C VAL A 481 2.81 -3.46 18.46
N GLN A 482 3.46 -4.33 17.68
CA GLN A 482 4.89 -4.19 17.38
C GLN A 482 5.29 -4.84 16.06
N LEU A 483 6.32 -4.28 15.44
CA LEU A 483 7.04 -4.90 14.32
C LEU A 483 8.07 -5.89 14.87
N LEU A 484 8.13 -7.06 14.25
CA LEU A 484 9.16 -8.07 14.49
C LEU A 484 9.89 -8.29 13.18
N ARG A 485 11.20 -8.01 13.15
CA ARG A 485 12.05 -8.25 11.98
C ARG A 485 12.79 -9.56 12.17
N ALA A 486 12.64 -10.47 11.22
CA ALA A 486 13.40 -11.72 11.20
C ALA A 486 13.64 -12.18 9.77
N THR A 487 14.86 -12.61 9.50
CA THR A 487 15.29 -13.16 8.21
C THR A 487 15.62 -14.65 8.30
N HIS A 488 15.91 -15.11 9.52
CA HIS A 488 16.28 -16.49 9.81
C HIS A 488 15.42 -17.11 10.94
N PRO A 489 15.11 -18.42 10.93
CA PRO A 489 14.26 -19.05 11.93
C PRO A 489 14.72 -18.86 13.38
N THR A 490 16.03 -18.77 13.61
CA THR A 490 16.61 -18.54 14.93
C THR A 490 16.28 -17.16 15.51
N GLU A 491 16.24 -16.14 14.66
CA GLU A 491 15.83 -14.78 15.04
C GLU A 491 14.35 -14.75 15.37
N LEU A 492 13.54 -15.40 14.53
CA LEU A 492 12.10 -15.53 14.77
C LEU A 492 11.82 -16.28 16.07
N ASP A 493 12.50 -17.41 16.32
CA ASP A 493 12.34 -18.18 17.55
C ASP A 493 12.60 -17.32 18.79
N ALA A 494 13.77 -16.67 18.85
CA ALA A 494 14.15 -15.82 19.96
C ALA A 494 13.15 -14.69 20.21
N ALA A 495 12.70 -14.03 19.14
CA ALA A 495 11.72 -12.96 19.23
C ALA A 495 10.36 -13.46 19.73
N LEU A 496 9.85 -14.60 19.22
CA LEU A 496 8.59 -15.17 19.68
C LEU A 496 8.65 -15.62 21.15
N GLN A 497 9.76 -16.19 21.60
CA GLN A 497 9.94 -16.55 23.02
C GLN A 497 9.94 -15.32 23.94
N ALA A 498 10.52 -14.20 23.49
CA ALA A 498 10.52 -12.94 24.25
C ALA A 498 9.10 -12.38 24.45
N LEU A 499 8.19 -12.59 23.50
CA LEU A 499 6.79 -12.14 23.63
C LEU A 499 6.11 -12.75 24.86
N GLY A 500 6.35 -14.04 25.12
CA GLY A 500 5.80 -14.80 26.24
C GLY A 500 6.31 -14.36 27.62
N GLN A 501 7.37 -13.55 27.67
CA GLN A 501 7.94 -13.00 28.91
C GLN A 501 7.26 -11.71 29.36
N THR A 502 6.39 -11.14 28.52
CA THR A 502 5.63 -9.93 28.82
C THR A 502 4.19 -10.26 29.17
N ARG A 503 3.52 -9.39 29.94
CA ARG A 503 2.08 -9.48 30.21
C ARG A 503 1.43 -8.15 29.92
N GLN A 504 0.45 -8.20 29.03
CA GLN A 504 -0.34 -7.05 28.61
C GLN A 504 -1.63 -7.01 29.40
N LYS A 505 -2.09 -5.81 29.73
CA LYS A 505 -3.45 -5.65 30.27
C LYS A 505 -4.42 -5.61 29.10
N THR A 506 -5.37 -6.52 29.04
CA THR A 506 -6.38 -6.60 27.97
C THR A 506 -7.76 -6.14 28.47
N PRO A 507 -8.71 -5.87 27.55
CA PRO A 507 -10.11 -5.66 27.91
C PRO A 507 -10.66 -6.83 28.73
N ALA A 508 -11.41 -6.54 29.80
CA ALA A 508 -12.02 -7.58 30.64
C ALA A 508 -13.12 -8.35 29.89
N VAL A 509 -13.85 -7.65 29.02
CA VAL A 509 -14.89 -8.22 28.15
C VAL A 509 -14.48 -8.04 26.70
N ALA A 510 -14.51 -9.13 25.93
CA ALA A 510 -14.25 -9.10 24.50
C ALA A 510 -15.38 -8.41 23.72
N ALA A 511 -15.02 -7.65 22.70
CA ALA A 511 -15.96 -6.92 21.86
C ALA A 511 -16.84 -7.84 21.02
N ARG A 512 -18.07 -7.38 20.74
CA ARG A 512 -19.05 -8.12 19.94
C ARG A 512 -19.36 -7.49 18.59
N PHE A 513 -18.87 -6.28 18.32
CA PHE A 513 -19.08 -5.62 17.02
C PHE A 513 -18.49 -6.45 15.88
N ALA A 514 -18.86 -6.09 14.64
CA ALA A 514 -18.29 -6.65 13.43
C ALA A 514 -17.48 -5.57 12.71
N VAL A 515 -16.36 -5.95 12.11
CA VAL A 515 -15.58 -5.03 11.28
C VAL A 515 -16.34 -4.74 10.00
N ALA A 516 -16.57 -3.45 9.74
CA ALA A 516 -17.16 -2.96 8.50
C ALA A 516 -16.06 -2.54 7.49
N GLN A 517 -16.44 -2.41 6.22
CA GLN A 517 -15.54 -1.87 5.19
C GLN A 517 -15.19 -0.40 5.43
N GLU A 518 -16.11 0.35 6.04
CA GLU A 518 -15.88 1.74 6.43
C GLU A 518 -14.87 1.81 7.57
N LYS A 519 -13.60 2.03 7.22
CA LYS A 519 -12.46 2.15 8.14
C LYS A 519 -12.74 3.03 9.36
N ARG A 520 -13.33 4.21 9.15
CA ARG A 520 -13.66 5.14 10.24
C ARG A 520 -14.69 4.56 11.21
N SER A 521 -15.74 3.93 10.70
CA SER A 521 -16.77 3.30 11.54
C SER A 521 -16.18 2.16 12.37
N THR A 522 -15.34 1.31 11.76
CA THR A 522 -14.62 0.23 12.48
C THR A 522 -13.71 0.78 13.57
N LEU A 523 -12.90 1.80 13.25
CA LEU A 523 -12.03 2.43 14.24
C LEU A 523 -12.82 2.99 15.41
N GLU A 524 -13.95 3.66 15.14
CA GLU A 524 -14.79 4.22 16.20
C GLU A 524 -15.41 3.14 17.11
N MET A 525 -15.90 2.03 16.55
CA MET A 525 -16.41 0.90 17.34
C MET A 525 -15.33 0.29 18.24
N ALA A 526 -14.10 0.15 17.73
CA ALA A 526 -12.97 -0.33 18.51
C ALA A 526 -12.61 0.65 19.64
N LEU A 527 -12.57 1.96 19.34
CA LEU A 527 -12.28 2.99 20.34
C LEU A 527 -13.35 3.05 21.43
N ASP A 528 -14.64 3.05 21.06
CA ASP A 528 -15.74 3.07 22.03
C ASP A 528 -15.64 1.88 23.00
N HIS A 529 -15.40 0.67 22.47
CA HIS A 529 -15.23 -0.54 23.30
C HIS A 529 -14.00 -0.45 24.21
N LEU A 530 -12.85 -0.01 23.68
CA LEU A 530 -11.62 0.10 24.46
C LEU A 530 -11.71 1.20 25.53
N ILE A 531 -12.42 2.30 25.28
CA ILE A 531 -12.67 3.34 26.27
C ILE A 531 -13.60 2.82 27.36
N GLU A 532 -14.65 2.08 27.01
CA GLU A 532 -15.57 1.47 27.97
C GLU A 532 -14.85 0.46 28.86
N GLN A 533 -14.02 -0.41 28.26
CA GLN A 533 -13.28 -1.47 28.93
C GLN A 533 -11.89 -1.04 29.44
N ALA A 534 -11.61 0.26 29.48
CA ALA A 534 -10.29 0.78 29.83
C ALA A 534 -9.93 0.45 31.29
N PRO A 535 -8.75 -0.14 31.56
CA PRO A 535 -8.31 -0.51 32.90
C PRO A 535 -8.14 0.68 33.84
N MET A 536 -7.83 1.87 33.30
CA MET A 536 -7.71 3.09 34.08
C MET A 536 -9.08 3.54 34.59
N PRO A 537 -9.25 3.81 35.90
CA PRO A 537 -10.49 4.34 36.46
C PRO A 537 -10.88 5.67 35.81
N VAL A 538 -12.18 5.92 35.61
CA VAL A 538 -12.67 7.13 34.94
C VAL A 538 -12.16 8.42 35.59
N ALA A 539 -12.01 8.44 36.93
CA ALA A 539 -11.50 9.60 37.67
C ALA A 539 -10.03 9.95 37.36
N ASP A 540 -9.23 8.97 36.95
CA ASP A 540 -7.81 9.12 36.68
C ASP A 540 -7.52 9.32 35.18
N ARG A 541 -8.54 9.17 34.32
CA ARG A 541 -8.39 9.30 32.87
C ARG A 541 -8.10 10.76 32.49
N PRO A 542 -7.13 11.02 31.60
CA PRO A 542 -6.95 12.35 31.05
C PRO A 542 -8.19 12.72 30.21
N ALA A 543 -8.52 14.01 30.14
CA ALA A 543 -9.63 14.47 29.29
C ALA A 543 -9.42 14.05 27.82
N ALA A 544 -8.18 14.17 27.33
CA ALA A 544 -7.78 13.71 26.01
C ALA A 544 -6.40 13.05 26.05
N ILE A 545 -6.20 12.03 25.21
CA ILE A 545 -4.91 11.38 25.00
C ILE A 545 -4.17 12.12 23.89
N ALA A 546 -2.97 12.62 24.14
CA ALA A 546 -2.10 13.17 23.11
C ALA A 546 -1.63 12.06 22.15
N LEU A 547 -1.67 12.31 20.84
CA LEU A 547 -1.25 11.34 19.84
C LEU A 547 -0.01 11.84 19.07
N PRO A 548 0.78 10.93 18.47
CA PRO A 548 1.90 11.30 17.60
C PRO A 548 1.48 12.23 16.46
N ALA A 549 2.34 13.17 16.06
CA ALA A 549 2.03 14.05 14.93
C ALA A 549 1.95 13.30 13.59
N VAL A 550 2.82 12.30 13.41
CA VAL A 550 2.86 11.47 12.20
C VAL A 550 1.86 10.32 12.33
N GLY A 551 1.09 10.07 11.27
CA GLY A 551 0.19 8.92 11.18
C GLY A 551 -1.13 9.05 11.93
N SER A 552 -1.32 10.05 12.79
CA SER A 552 -2.56 10.22 13.57
C SER A 552 -3.79 10.45 12.69
N PRO A 553 -4.80 9.57 12.74
CA PRO A 553 -6.06 9.77 12.02
C PRO A 553 -7.10 10.50 12.87
N LEU A 554 -6.72 11.07 14.02
CA LEU A 554 -7.59 11.62 15.06
C LEU A 554 -6.97 12.87 15.65
N GLY A 555 -7.79 13.86 15.98
CA GLY A 555 -7.32 15.05 16.68
C GLY A 555 -8.28 16.21 16.63
N THR A 556 -7.84 17.31 17.21
CA THR A 556 -8.51 18.60 17.10
C THR A 556 -7.70 19.59 16.28
N ILE A 557 -8.23 20.80 16.17
CA ILE A 557 -7.52 21.96 15.68
C ILE A 557 -7.62 23.06 16.74
N GLU A 558 -6.56 23.85 16.85
CA GLU A 558 -6.55 25.08 17.61
C GLU A 558 -6.77 26.26 16.66
N VAL A 559 -7.67 27.16 17.04
CA VAL A 559 -8.00 28.35 16.25
C VAL A 559 -7.55 29.58 17.00
N ASN A 560 -6.61 30.32 16.42
CA ASN A 560 -6.24 31.64 16.91
C ASN A 560 -7.43 32.59 16.70
N LYS A 561 -8.11 32.93 17.78
CA LYS A 561 -9.31 33.78 17.77
C LYS A 561 -9.02 35.21 17.33
N ASP A 562 -7.78 35.66 17.47
CA ASP A 562 -7.35 37.01 17.07
C ASP A 562 -7.21 37.12 15.56
N ARG A 563 -6.56 36.14 14.93
CA ARG A 563 -6.34 36.07 13.48
C ARG A 563 -7.56 35.57 12.69
N CYS A 564 -8.39 34.72 13.28
CA CYS A 564 -9.52 34.12 12.59
C CYS A 564 -10.61 35.16 12.26
N THR A 565 -10.82 35.41 10.97
CA THR A 565 -11.85 36.33 10.45
C THR A 565 -13.23 35.68 10.27
N LEU A 566 -13.34 34.35 10.51
CA LEU A 566 -14.53 33.54 10.22
C LEU A 566 -14.99 33.63 8.75
N CYS A 567 -14.03 33.59 7.81
CA CYS A 567 -14.31 33.49 6.37
C CYS A 567 -14.86 32.13 5.92
N LEU A 568 -14.78 31.11 6.79
CA LEU A 568 -15.28 29.75 6.59
C LEU A 568 -14.63 28.95 5.44
N SER A 569 -13.52 29.41 4.86
CA SER A 569 -12.74 28.64 3.86
C SER A 569 -12.35 27.25 4.37
N CYS A 570 -12.08 27.12 5.67
CA CYS A 570 -11.75 25.85 6.32
C CYS A 570 -12.95 24.87 6.37
N VAL A 571 -14.18 25.38 6.45
CA VAL A 571 -15.41 24.57 6.40
C VAL A 571 -15.57 23.99 5.00
N SER A 572 -15.49 24.83 3.96
CA SER A 572 -15.61 24.40 2.57
C SER A 572 -14.52 23.40 2.15
N ALA A 573 -13.33 23.49 2.74
CA ALA A 573 -12.22 22.58 2.46
C ALA A 573 -12.26 21.26 3.25
N CYS A 574 -13.13 21.10 4.26
CA CYS A 574 -13.09 19.93 5.15
C CYS A 574 -13.83 18.73 4.54
N PRO A 575 -13.13 17.69 4.01
CA PRO A 575 -13.79 16.55 3.35
C PRO A 575 -14.51 15.64 4.35
N ALA A 576 -14.11 15.68 5.62
CA ALA A 576 -14.68 14.83 6.65
C ALA A 576 -15.85 15.49 7.40
N SER A 577 -16.25 16.71 7.02
CA SER A 577 -17.30 17.48 7.71
C SER A 577 -17.03 17.62 9.22
N ALA A 578 -15.75 17.72 9.58
CA ALA A 578 -15.31 17.97 10.95
C ALA A 578 -15.48 19.45 11.32
N LEU A 579 -15.37 20.35 10.35
CA LEU A 579 -15.65 21.78 10.50
C LEU A 579 -17.01 22.10 9.89
N GLN A 580 -17.80 22.91 10.58
CA GLN A 580 -19.14 23.32 10.15
C GLN A 580 -19.36 24.81 10.47
N ASP A 581 -20.12 25.49 9.64
CA ASP A 581 -20.57 26.86 9.88
C ASP A 581 -21.77 26.88 10.84
N ASN A 582 -22.28 28.06 11.18
CA ASN A 582 -23.59 28.24 11.81
C ASN A 582 -24.40 29.23 10.94
N PRO A 583 -25.54 28.83 10.35
CA PRO A 583 -26.31 29.71 9.47
C PRO A 583 -26.93 30.94 10.15
N GLN A 584 -27.09 30.91 11.48
CA GLN A 584 -27.73 31.97 12.26
C GLN A 584 -26.74 32.91 12.93
N LEU A 585 -25.55 32.42 13.28
CA LEU A 585 -24.52 33.17 14.00
C LEU A 585 -23.15 33.00 13.35
N PRO A 586 -22.30 34.03 13.34
CA PRO A 586 -20.91 33.90 12.88
C PRO A 586 -20.09 33.04 13.85
N GLN A 587 -20.19 31.72 13.70
CA GLN A 587 -19.49 30.72 14.50
C GLN A 587 -18.79 29.70 13.60
N LEU A 588 -17.60 29.28 14.03
CA LEU A 588 -16.92 28.10 13.51
C LEU A 588 -17.13 26.94 14.49
N ARG A 589 -17.79 25.88 14.04
CA ARG A 589 -18.11 24.69 14.84
C ARG A 589 -17.29 23.48 14.42
N PHE A 590 -17.10 22.55 15.34
CA PHE A 590 -16.22 21.40 15.14
C PHE A 590 -16.73 20.11 15.80
N ILE A 591 -16.57 18.98 15.10
CA ILE A 591 -16.79 17.62 15.62
C ILE A 591 -15.45 16.87 15.58
N GLU A 592 -14.92 16.52 16.75
CA GLU A 592 -13.59 15.91 16.89
C GLU A 592 -13.52 14.50 16.27
N LYS A 593 -14.59 13.71 16.45
CA LYS A 593 -14.75 12.36 15.87
C LYS A 593 -14.60 12.31 14.35
N ASN A 594 -14.89 13.40 13.66
CA ASN A 594 -14.81 13.47 12.20
C ASN A 594 -13.41 13.90 11.72
N CYS A 595 -12.59 14.50 12.58
CA CYS A 595 -11.31 15.05 12.15
C CYS A 595 -10.30 13.94 11.83
N VAL A 596 -9.67 14.07 10.67
CA VAL A 596 -8.67 13.11 10.15
C VAL A 596 -7.26 13.69 10.08
N GLN A 597 -7.04 14.86 10.71
CA GLN A 597 -5.74 15.56 10.75
C GLN A 597 -5.06 15.76 9.37
N CYS A 598 -5.86 15.93 8.31
CA CYS A 598 -5.34 16.05 6.93
C CYS A 598 -4.70 17.39 6.57
N GLY A 599 -4.73 18.39 7.46
CA GLY A 599 -4.09 19.69 7.22
C GLY A 599 -4.81 20.65 6.27
N LEU A 600 -5.79 20.21 5.46
CA LEU A 600 -6.48 21.10 4.49
C LEU A 600 -7.03 22.40 5.10
N CYS A 601 -7.58 22.32 6.32
CA CYS A 601 -8.10 23.50 7.02
C CYS A 601 -7.00 24.52 7.40
N ALA A 602 -5.78 24.06 7.71
CA ALA A 602 -4.65 24.93 7.98
C ALA A 602 -4.12 25.54 6.68
N THR A 603 -3.87 24.71 5.66
CA THR A 603 -3.32 25.17 4.37
C THR A 603 -4.25 26.13 3.63
N THR A 604 -5.57 25.97 3.76
CA THR A 604 -6.55 26.86 3.09
C THR A 604 -6.83 28.14 3.88
N CYS A 605 -6.36 28.26 5.12
CA CYS A 605 -6.68 29.40 5.97
C CYS A 605 -5.88 30.62 5.50
N PRO A 606 -6.52 31.68 4.96
CA PRO A 606 -5.79 32.84 4.44
C PRO A 606 -5.12 33.69 5.53
N GLU A 607 -5.48 33.45 6.79
CA GLU A 607 -4.99 34.18 7.95
C GLU A 607 -4.07 33.32 8.84
N ASP A 608 -3.65 32.13 8.39
CA ASP A 608 -2.91 31.10 9.15
C ASP A 608 -3.36 30.95 10.62
N ALA A 609 -4.68 30.93 10.84
CA ALA A 609 -5.26 30.93 12.17
C ALA A 609 -5.45 29.52 12.75
N ILE A 610 -5.09 28.46 12.02
CA ILE A 610 -5.43 27.07 12.38
C ILE A 610 -4.15 26.23 12.55
N THR A 611 -4.03 25.56 13.70
CA THR A 611 -2.97 24.60 13.99
C THR A 611 -3.56 23.22 14.29
N LEU A 612 -2.97 22.15 13.75
CA LEU A 612 -3.39 20.78 14.03
C LEU A 612 -2.92 20.34 15.42
N GLN A 613 -3.78 19.62 16.15
CA GLN A 613 -3.46 19.03 17.44
C GLN A 613 -3.91 17.56 17.48
N PRO A 614 -3.02 16.61 17.13
CA PRO A 614 -3.31 15.18 17.17
C PRO A 614 -3.60 14.72 18.59
N ARG A 615 -4.81 14.20 18.80
CA ARG A 615 -5.29 13.74 20.11
C ARG A 615 -6.55 12.87 19.99
N LEU A 616 -6.95 12.26 21.09
CA LEU A 616 -8.22 11.57 21.24
C LEU A 616 -8.96 12.08 22.49
N LEU A 617 -10.01 12.86 22.31
CA LEU A 617 -10.97 13.17 23.38
C LEU A 617 -11.72 11.90 23.79
N LEU A 618 -11.67 11.55 25.07
CA LEU A 618 -12.27 10.31 25.60
C LEU A 618 -13.77 10.45 25.86
N ALA A 619 -14.22 11.67 26.08
CA ALA A 619 -15.58 11.96 26.46
C ALA A 619 -16.55 11.88 25.25
N PRO A 620 -17.83 11.50 25.44
CA PRO A 620 -18.82 11.38 24.35
C PRO A 620 -19.01 12.65 23.51
N GLU A 621 -18.69 13.82 24.07
CA GLU A 621 -18.67 15.14 23.43
C GLU A 621 -17.78 15.17 22.18
N ARG A 622 -16.87 14.20 22.00
CA ARG A 622 -16.10 14.02 20.76
C ARG A 622 -16.99 13.90 19.51
N ALA A 623 -18.22 13.39 19.67
CA ALA A 623 -19.21 13.27 18.60
C ALA A 623 -20.17 14.47 18.48
N GLN A 624 -20.01 15.49 19.33
CA GLN A 624 -20.89 16.66 19.37
C GLN A 624 -20.24 17.88 18.71
N LEU A 625 -21.08 18.79 18.22
CA LEU A 625 -20.65 20.09 17.72
C LEU A 625 -20.24 20.99 18.87
N ARG A 626 -18.98 21.47 18.86
CA ARG A 626 -18.52 22.55 19.75
C ARG A 626 -18.11 23.78 18.98
N VAL A 627 -18.28 24.95 19.59
CA VAL A 627 -17.84 26.24 19.01
C VAL A 627 -16.33 26.41 19.24
N LEU A 628 -15.56 26.56 18.17
CA LEU A 628 -14.13 26.88 18.24
C LEU A 628 -13.88 28.38 18.28
N ASN A 629 -14.67 29.15 17.52
CA ASN A 629 -14.59 30.60 17.50
C ASN A 629 -15.96 31.22 17.18
N GLU A 630 -16.19 32.42 17.70
CA GLU A 630 -17.39 33.22 17.50
C GLU A 630 -16.98 34.69 17.42
N ALA A 631 -17.61 35.46 16.53
CA ALA A 631 -17.39 36.90 16.43
C ALA A 631 -18.70 37.67 16.54
N LYS A 632 -18.62 38.98 16.80
CA LYS A 632 -19.80 39.84 16.66
C LYS A 632 -20.13 40.01 15.17
N PRO A 633 -21.40 39.87 14.78
CA PRO A 633 -21.82 40.20 13.42
C PRO A 633 -21.71 41.71 13.20
N TRP A 634 -21.26 42.10 12.01
CA TRP A 634 -21.33 43.46 11.53
C TRP A 634 -22.73 43.72 10.98
N ALA A 635 -23.43 44.70 11.55
CA ALA A 635 -24.73 45.15 11.10
C ALA A 635 -24.57 46.14 9.94
N CYS A 636 -25.34 45.94 8.86
CA CYS A 636 -25.39 46.87 7.74
C CYS A 636 -25.67 48.29 8.23
N VAL A 637 -24.83 49.26 7.85
CA VAL A 637 -25.00 50.67 8.27
C VAL A 637 -26.31 51.31 7.78
N ARG A 638 -26.99 50.69 6.80
CA ARG A 638 -28.24 51.18 6.21
C ARG A 638 -29.49 50.47 6.73
N CYS A 639 -29.48 49.15 6.87
CA CYS A 639 -30.68 48.36 7.24
C CYS A 639 -30.51 47.50 8.49
N SER A 640 -29.35 47.59 9.16
CA SER A 640 -28.98 46.80 10.35
C SER A 640 -28.94 45.28 10.16
N LYS A 641 -29.18 44.75 8.95
CA LYS A 641 -29.06 43.33 8.62
C LYS A 641 -27.62 42.85 8.85
N PRO A 642 -27.39 41.78 9.64
CA PRO A 642 -26.08 41.14 9.75
C PRO A 642 -25.60 40.60 8.40
N PHE A 643 -24.35 40.87 8.00
CA PHE A 643 -23.84 40.37 6.71
C PHE A 643 -22.34 40.01 6.68
N GLY A 644 -21.62 40.20 7.78
CA GLY A 644 -20.20 39.84 7.91
C GLY A 644 -19.80 39.80 9.38
N THR A 645 -18.54 39.51 9.67
CA THR A 645 -17.99 39.66 11.03
C THR A 645 -17.29 41.00 11.16
N VAL A 646 -17.29 41.56 12.36
CA VAL A 646 -16.59 42.84 12.62
C VAL A 646 -15.14 42.78 12.15
N LYS A 647 -14.42 41.71 12.50
CA LYS A 647 -13.02 41.50 12.11
C LYS A 647 -12.82 41.40 10.59
N ALA A 648 -13.71 40.70 9.87
CA ALA A 648 -13.59 40.59 8.41
C ALA A 648 -13.80 41.94 7.73
N ILE A 649 -14.77 42.73 8.19
CA ILE A 649 -15.04 44.07 7.66
C ILE A 649 -13.88 45.01 7.98
N GLU A 650 -13.36 45.01 9.21
CA GLU A 650 -12.21 45.83 9.60
C GLU A 650 -10.94 45.47 8.83
N ALA A 651 -10.64 44.17 8.66
CA ALA A 651 -9.49 43.72 7.88
C ALA A 651 -9.60 44.11 6.40
N MET A 652 -10.81 44.00 5.81
CA MET A 652 -11.08 44.42 4.45
C MET A 652 -10.94 45.95 4.30
N LEU A 653 -11.51 46.74 5.20
CA LEU A 653 -11.38 48.20 5.21
C LEU A 653 -9.91 48.61 5.35
N GLY A 654 -9.15 47.98 6.25
CA GLY A 654 -7.72 48.20 6.39
C GLY A 654 -6.95 47.97 5.09
N LYS A 655 -7.18 46.83 4.41
CA LYS A 655 -6.51 46.49 3.14
C LYS A 655 -6.93 47.37 1.97
N LEU A 656 -8.19 47.81 1.90
CA LEU A 656 -8.75 48.53 0.74
C LEU A 656 -8.75 50.05 0.90
N SER A 657 -8.62 50.59 2.11
CA SER A 657 -8.66 52.03 2.40
C SER A 657 -7.58 52.85 1.69
N GLY A 658 -6.50 52.23 1.21
CA GLY A 658 -5.44 52.90 0.44
C GLY A 658 -5.64 52.85 -1.08
N HIS A 659 -6.66 52.16 -1.59
CA HIS A 659 -6.84 51.94 -3.03
C HIS A 659 -7.78 53.00 -3.63
N ALA A 660 -7.41 53.60 -4.77
CA ALA A 660 -8.13 54.74 -5.37
C ALA A 660 -9.61 54.45 -5.68
N MET A 661 -9.94 53.20 -6.05
CA MET A 661 -11.31 52.76 -6.35
C MET A 661 -12.23 52.63 -5.13
N PHE A 662 -11.68 52.67 -3.90
CA PHE A 662 -12.44 52.45 -2.66
C PHE A 662 -12.38 53.68 -1.73
N GLN A 663 -12.31 54.88 -2.30
CA GLN A 663 -12.36 56.15 -1.58
C GLN A 663 -13.78 56.74 -1.54
N GLY A 664 -14.07 57.58 -0.55
CA GLY A 664 -15.36 58.28 -0.43
C GLY A 664 -16.55 57.32 -0.25
N ASP A 665 -17.66 57.57 -0.95
CA ASP A 665 -18.90 56.78 -0.86
C ASP A 665 -18.69 55.28 -1.13
N ALA A 666 -17.68 54.94 -1.94
CA ALA A 666 -17.31 53.55 -2.21
C ALA A 666 -16.79 52.81 -0.96
N LEU A 667 -16.12 53.50 -0.03
CA LEU A 667 -15.67 52.92 1.24
C LEU A 667 -16.85 52.63 2.18
N GLU A 668 -17.85 53.51 2.22
CA GLU A 668 -19.05 53.31 3.05
C GLU A 668 -19.91 52.14 2.54
N ARG A 669 -19.97 51.93 1.22
CA ARG A 669 -20.61 50.74 0.62
C ARG A 669 -19.97 49.44 1.07
N LEU A 670 -18.69 49.45 1.46
CA LEU A 670 -18.03 48.27 2.04
C LEU A 670 -18.65 47.85 3.38
N LYS A 671 -19.32 48.77 4.08
CA LYS A 671 -20.02 48.54 5.37
C LYS A 671 -21.51 48.21 5.21
N MET A 672 -22.01 48.07 3.98
CA MET A 672 -23.41 47.74 3.65
C MET A 672 -23.57 46.28 3.20
N CYS A 673 -24.71 45.66 3.48
CA CYS A 673 -25.05 44.32 2.97
C CYS A 673 -25.24 44.33 1.44
N SER A 674 -25.23 43.15 0.81
CA SER A 674 -25.39 42.98 -0.65
C SER A 674 -26.57 43.78 -1.22
N ASP A 675 -27.72 43.71 -0.55
CA ASP A 675 -28.96 44.33 -1.00
C ASP A 675 -28.85 45.86 -0.93
N CYS A 676 -28.36 46.38 0.20
CA CYS A 676 -28.16 47.82 0.40
C CYS A 676 -27.09 48.41 -0.52
N ARG A 677 -26.02 47.64 -0.83
CA ARG A 677 -24.97 48.07 -1.75
C ARG A 677 -25.50 48.21 -3.18
N VAL A 678 -26.30 47.26 -3.65
CA VAL A 678 -26.94 47.35 -4.98
C VAL A 678 -27.88 48.54 -5.03
N ILE A 679 -28.73 48.73 -4.02
CA ILE A 679 -29.64 49.89 -3.97
C ILE A 679 -28.84 51.20 -4.01
N ASP A 680 -27.76 51.29 -3.22
CA ASP A 680 -26.92 52.48 -3.15
C ASP A 680 -26.27 52.82 -4.51
N LEU A 681 -25.65 51.84 -5.17
CA LEU A 681 -25.08 51.95 -6.52
C LEU A 681 -26.09 52.56 -7.51
N TYR A 682 -27.30 51.98 -7.59
CA TYR A 682 -28.35 52.45 -8.50
C TYR A 682 -28.94 53.82 -8.12
N SER A 683 -28.92 54.18 -6.83
CA SER A 683 -29.47 55.44 -6.33
C SER A 683 -28.48 56.60 -6.29
N SER A 684 -27.18 56.33 -6.42
CA SER A 684 -26.14 57.35 -6.38
C SER A 684 -26.14 58.20 -7.66
N GLN A 685 -26.09 59.54 -7.51
CA GLN A 685 -26.09 60.48 -8.64
C GLN A 685 -24.67 60.78 -9.17
N SER A 686 -23.65 60.22 -8.52
CA SER A 686 -22.22 60.47 -8.76
C SER A 686 -21.52 59.35 -9.55
N GLU A 687 -22.27 58.37 -10.07
CA GLU A 687 -21.72 57.28 -10.90
C GLU A 687 -22.07 57.45 -12.37
N THR A 688 -21.08 57.30 -13.24
CA THR A 688 -21.24 57.33 -14.70
C THR A 688 -22.10 56.14 -15.12
N LYS A 689 -23.32 56.40 -15.59
CA LYS A 689 -24.18 55.32 -16.11
C LYS A 689 -23.72 54.95 -17.52
N VAL A 690 -24.03 53.73 -17.96
CA VAL A 690 -23.84 53.34 -19.37
C VAL A 690 -24.67 54.23 -20.31
N THR A 691 -25.72 54.89 -19.82
CA THR A 691 -26.48 55.91 -20.55
C THR A 691 -25.78 57.26 -20.65
N ASP A 692 -24.70 57.45 -19.89
CA ASP A 692 -23.91 58.68 -19.83
C ASP A 692 -22.54 58.53 -20.55
N LEU A 693 -22.28 57.35 -21.13
CA LEU A 693 -21.19 57.02 -22.06
C LEU A 693 -21.76 56.94 -23.49
#